data_AF-A0AA36MN90-F1
#
_entry.id   AF-A0AA36MN90-F1
#
_cell.length_a   1.000
_cell.length_b   1.000
_cell.length_c   1.000
_cell.angle_alpha   90.00
_cell.angle_beta   90.00
_cell.angle_gamma   90.00
#
_symmetry.space_group_name_H-M   'P 1'
#
loop_
_entity.id
_entity.type
_entity.pdbx_description
1 polymer ?
#
loop_
_entity_poly.entity_id
_entity_poly.type
_entity_poly.pdbx_seq_one_letter_code
_entity_poly.pdbx_strand_id
1 'polypeptide(L)'
;MSDAEAIMELGGKDFEVARWMTSFAWPYEDGSAEAFLKTVVGKNPLETEAVFAITLGGIFIGIAAVEAPGDLADLSDHPTIGYWIGRAFQGHGYASEAVEAIIDWAFSAYGTDAIAARAFEDNFRSRGLLRKLGFKPYSITERFSKALDRRVSNVVVRAEGSRMSKPVIRTSRLVLRAPNPEDLDRCAVLLGDYEVAKMLSRVPYPYDLELGRQHLARSVKRWEYIVDADELGFHIDHEGDLIGGVGFKKLQETPEIGYWLGRPYWGKGFMSEALDAAIGWMFENTGHERLACEAMTENQASIKAKVYVRSGNGGAGCVSFRREKYIEYGGPDGGDGGKGGNVIVECVDGLNTLIDYRYKQHFKAETGIHGMGRNRTGAHGKDVVLKVPVGTQILEEDNETLIADLTELGQQVHLLKGGNGGFGNAHFKSSVNQAPRRANPGLEGEEKWIWLRLKLIADAGLVGLPNAGKSTFLSKVSAAKPKIADYPFTTIHPNLGIVQIDGNSFAMADIPGLIEGAHEGTGLGDRFLGHVERTRVLLHLVDGSGLEDPGESYKVVRGELEAYGGGLAEKPEIVALSKCDALTEDLIAERSASLEASCGQKPLILSSASGLNVDRALRMIVRAIDKDKEDAANQGELKRDWLEALVSDIVRLTTEGADILIVSSGSIALGRGTLGLPNGPLKLEESQAAAAAGQIALAQAYAGALGRHGRKAGQILLTLGDTEERRRYLNARATIGTLLKMGAVPIINENDSVATSEIRYGDNDRLAARVATMASADCLVLLSDIDGLYTAPPAQNPDAVFLPEVSRITAEIEEMAGSAGSELSRGGMKTKIDAGRIATAAGTSMVITSGKELHPLSRLTESGRGTWFPALATPASARKAWIGGHLETRGDVTLDEGAVRAMKSGKSLLPAGVISVSGTFSRGDAVVLLRPDGRTIGRGLIAYDVDEARLIAGRNSREIEAIVGYPGRAEMIHRDDLVLEDAFLNGTR
;
A
#
# COMPACT_ATOMS: atom_id res chain seq x y z
N MET A 1 22.34 15.78 -47.59
CA MET A 1 23.52 16.60 -47.33
C MET A 1 24.67 15.65 -47.09
N SER A 2 25.79 15.81 -47.77
CA SER A 2 26.99 15.03 -47.46
C SER A 2 27.58 15.49 -46.12
N ASP A 3 28.40 14.65 -45.47
CA ASP A 3 29.07 15.05 -44.22
C ASP A 3 29.97 16.28 -44.43
N ALA A 4 30.58 16.42 -45.62
CA ALA A 4 31.36 17.61 -45.97
C ALA A 4 30.50 18.88 -46.00
N GLU A 5 29.34 18.81 -46.65
CA GLU A 5 28.37 19.93 -46.68
C GLU A 5 27.86 20.26 -45.26
N ALA A 6 27.61 19.25 -44.43
CA ALA A 6 27.14 19.44 -43.06
C ALA A 6 28.22 20.07 -42.15
N ILE A 7 29.48 19.67 -42.31
CA ILE A 7 30.63 20.28 -41.63
C ILE A 7 30.79 21.75 -42.03
N MET A 8 30.68 22.06 -43.33
CA MET A 8 30.74 23.44 -43.82
C MET A 8 29.60 24.28 -43.25
N GLU A 9 28.36 23.76 -43.25
CA GLU A 9 27.19 24.54 -42.84
C GLU A 9 27.12 24.77 -41.33
N LEU A 10 27.38 23.74 -40.52
CA LEU A 10 27.24 23.80 -39.06
C LEU A 10 28.48 24.30 -38.33
N GLY A 11 29.66 24.15 -38.94
CA GLY A 11 30.94 24.56 -38.35
C GLY A 11 31.66 25.62 -39.18
N GLY A 12 31.93 25.33 -40.45
CA GLY A 12 32.77 26.15 -41.33
C GLY A 12 32.23 27.55 -41.65
N LYS A 13 30.90 27.73 -41.68
CA LYS A 13 30.20 29.01 -41.93
C LYS A 13 29.63 29.66 -40.67
N ASP A 14 29.75 29.02 -39.51
CA ASP A 14 29.26 29.57 -38.24
C ASP A 14 30.45 30.00 -37.37
N PHE A 15 30.72 31.31 -37.34
CA PHE A 15 31.81 31.88 -36.52
C PHE A 15 31.67 31.56 -35.03
N GLU A 16 30.45 31.46 -34.49
CA GLU A 16 30.26 31.17 -33.06
C GLU A 16 30.58 29.71 -32.70
N VAL A 17 30.62 28.84 -33.70
CA VAL A 17 31.11 27.45 -33.56
C VAL A 17 32.62 27.42 -33.84
N ALA A 18 33.07 28.03 -34.94
CA ALA A 18 34.47 28.04 -35.37
C ALA A 18 35.41 28.74 -34.37
N ARG A 19 34.98 29.79 -33.68
CA ARG A 19 35.78 30.55 -32.69
C ARG A 19 36.33 29.68 -31.55
N TRP A 20 35.70 28.53 -31.28
CA TRP A 20 36.09 27.62 -30.20
C TRP A 20 37.02 26.49 -30.67
N MET A 21 37.36 26.47 -31.96
CA MET A 21 38.24 25.48 -32.56
C MET A 21 39.63 26.08 -32.80
N THR A 22 40.69 25.43 -32.31
CA THR A 22 42.05 25.93 -32.55
C THR A 22 42.55 25.64 -33.96
N SER A 23 42.10 24.53 -34.56
CA SER A 23 42.66 23.97 -35.79
C SER A 23 41.94 24.44 -37.07
N PHE A 24 40.74 25.03 -36.93
CA PHE A 24 39.93 25.55 -38.03
C PHE A 24 40.33 27.01 -38.33
N ALA A 25 40.62 27.30 -39.60
CA ALA A 25 40.78 28.68 -40.06
C ALA A 25 39.40 29.30 -40.30
N TRP A 26 39.27 30.60 -40.04
CA TRP A 26 38.04 31.35 -40.33
C TRP A 26 38.36 32.53 -41.28
N PRO A 27 37.63 32.70 -42.39
CA PRO A 27 36.56 31.82 -42.89
C PRO A 27 37.10 30.46 -43.34
N TYR A 28 36.29 29.41 -43.23
CA TYR A 28 36.67 28.06 -43.66
C TYR A 28 36.47 27.97 -45.19
N GLU A 29 37.56 27.79 -45.95
CA GLU A 29 37.52 27.86 -47.41
C GLU A 29 36.76 26.68 -48.03
N ASP A 30 36.09 26.92 -49.16
CA ASP A 30 35.38 25.87 -49.91
C ASP A 30 36.35 24.74 -50.32
N GLY A 31 35.98 23.48 -50.05
CA GLY A 31 36.83 22.31 -50.25
C GLY A 31 37.65 21.87 -49.03
N SER A 32 37.67 22.66 -47.95
CA SER A 32 38.42 22.35 -46.72
C SER A 32 37.80 21.19 -45.94
N ALA A 33 36.48 21.05 -45.93
CA ALA A 33 35.78 19.94 -45.27
C ALA A 33 36.06 18.59 -45.97
N GLU A 34 36.07 18.58 -47.31
CA GLU A 34 36.41 17.42 -48.11
C GLU A 34 37.87 17.02 -47.93
N ALA A 35 38.78 17.98 -47.83
CA ALA A 35 40.18 17.74 -47.51
C ALA A 35 40.33 17.12 -46.12
N PHE A 36 39.64 17.65 -45.11
CA PHE A 36 39.61 17.09 -43.75
C PHE A 36 39.10 15.64 -43.75
N LEU A 37 37.95 15.38 -44.37
CA LEU A 37 37.40 14.01 -44.43
C LEU A 37 38.35 13.05 -45.15
N LYS A 38 39.01 13.46 -46.24
CA LYS A 38 40.04 12.63 -46.90
C LYS A 38 41.24 12.32 -46.00
N THR A 39 41.58 13.20 -45.07
CA THR A 39 42.68 12.95 -44.12
C THR A 39 42.30 12.00 -42.98
N VAL A 40 41.01 11.86 -42.69
CA VAL A 40 40.48 11.00 -41.63
C VAL A 40 40.07 9.63 -42.17
N VAL A 41 39.45 9.60 -43.35
CA VAL A 41 38.97 8.37 -44.00
C VAL A 41 40.17 7.56 -44.53
N GLY A 42 40.46 6.45 -43.85
CA GLY A 42 41.51 5.49 -44.24
C GLY A 42 42.73 5.43 -43.32
N LYS A 43 42.78 6.22 -42.24
CA LYS A 43 43.80 6.09 -41.20
C LYS A 43 43.38 5.09 -40.13
N ASN A 44 44.34 4.41 -39.52
CA ASN A 44 44.10 3.58 -38.34
C ASN A 44 43.76 4.49 -37.16
N PRO A 45 42.55 4.40 -36.57
CA PRO A 45 42.12 5.27 -35.47
C PRO A 45 43.05 5.18 -34.24
N LEU A 46 43.72 4.04 -34.05
CA LEU A 46 44.61 3.80 -32.91
C LEU A 46 46.01 4.40 -33.07
N GLU A 47 46.41 4.81 -34.28
CA GLU A 47 47.77 5.31 -34.56
C GLU A 47 47.85 6.83 -34.70
N THR A 48 46.73 7.53 -34.93
CA THR A 48 46.73 8.97 -35.22
C THR A 48 45.60 9.70 -34.50
N GLU A 49 44.45 9.85 -35.15
CA GLU A 49 43.26 10.51 -34.59
C GLU A 49 42.02 9.69 -34.93
N ALA A 50 41.23 9.34 -33.91
CA ALA A 50 39.95 8.69 -34.07
C ALA A 50 38.83 9.73 -34.09
N VAL A 51 38.17 9.92 -35.23
CA VAL A 51 37.14 10.94 -35.41
C VAL A 51 35.77 10.30 -35.59
N PHE A 52 34.80 10.74 -34.80
CA PHE A 52 33.43 10.24 -34.77
C PHE A 52 32.44 11.33 -35.18
N ALA A 53 31.52 10.99 -36.08
CA ALA A 53 30.37 11.84 -36.39
C ALA A 53 29.30 11.70 -35.30
N ILE A 54 28.83 12.83 -34.77
CA ILE A 54 27.68 12.86 -33.85
C ILE A 54 26.42 13.00 -34.70
N THR A 55 25.48 12.06 -34.54
CA THR A 55 24.22 12.07 -35.31
C THR A 55 22.99 12.02 -34.40
N LEU A 56 21.93 12.73 -34.78
CA LEU A 56 20.62 12.71 -34.13
C LEU A 56 19.57 12.28 -35.15
N GLY A 57 18.98 11.10 -34.98
CA GLY A 57 18.03 10.55 -35.95
C GLY A 57 18.62 10.36 -37.35
N GLY A 58 19.93 10.08 -37.43
CA GLY A 58 20.68 9.96 -38.70
C GLY A 58 21.12 11.29 -39.31
N ILE A 59 20.83 12.43 -38.67
CA ILE A 59 21.28 13.75 -39.11
C ILE A 59 22.60 14.11 -38.43
N PHE A 60 23.61 14.52 -39.19
CA PHE A 60 24.89 15.01 -38.67
C PHE A 60 24.70 16.31 -37.89
N ILE A 61 25.17 16.35 -36.65
CA ILE A 61 25.05 17.54 -35.77
C ILE A 61 26.40 18.05 -35.24
N GLY A 62 27.46 17.27 -35.34
CA GLY A 62 28.78 17.64 -34.81
C GLY A 62 29.82 16.53 -34.93
N ILE A 63 31.00 16.76 -34.36
CA ILE A 63 32.12 15.81 -34.35
C ILE A 63 32.67 15.71 -32.94
N ALA A 64 33.11 14.51 -32.57
CA ALA A 64 34.01 14.32 -31.44
C ALA A 64 35.16 13.41 -31.85
N ALA A 65 36.35 13.68 -31.33
CA ALA A 65 37.59 13.06 -31.77
C ALA A 65 38.52 12.80 -30.59
N VAL A 66 39.37 11.79 -30.75
CA VAL A 66 40.42 11.40 -29.81
C VAL A 66 41.76 11.41 -30.54
N GLU A 67 42.63 12.33 -30.17
CA GLU A 67 44.03 12.40 -30.63
C GLU A 67 44.87 11.42 -29.79
N ALA A 68 45.71 10.61 -30.44
CA ALA A 68 46.56 9.64 -29.77
C ALA A 68 47.65 10.33 -28.89
N PRO A 69 48.19 9.63 -27.87
CA PRO A 69 49.27 10.16 -27.03
C PRO A 69 50.52 10.49 -27.87
N GLY A 70 51.16 11.63 -27.58
CA GLY A 70 52.41 12.05 -28.21
C GLY A 70 52.29 13.15 -29.27
N ASP A 71 51.08 13.46 -29.76
CA ASP A 71 50.86 14.49 -30.78
C ASP A 71 50.87 15.93 -30.22
N LEU A 72 50.87 16.08 -28.88
CA LEU A 72 50.86 17.37 -28.19
C LEU A 72 52.03 17.45 -27.20
N ALA A 73 52.90 18.44 -27.41
CA ALA A 73 54.13 18.62 -26.62
C ALA A 73 53.89 18.76 -25.10
N ASP A 74 52.73 19.27 -24.67
CA ASP A 74 52.41 19.50 -23.25
C ASP A 74 51.55 18.39 -22.62
N LEU A 75 51.14 17.38 -23.42
CA LEU A 75 50.24 16.28 -23.04
C LEU A 75 50.69 14.93 -23.67
N SER A 76 52.00 14.73 -23.80
CA SER A 76 52.59 13.61 -24.55
C SER A 76 52.18 12.23 -24.06
N ASP A 77 51.72 12.12 -22.81
CA ASP A 77 51.56 10.85 -22.12
C ASP A 77 50.11 10.32 -22.15
N HIS A 78 49.15 11.12 -22.65
CA HIS A 78 47.73 10.78 -22.61
C HIS A 78 47.00 11.11 -23.92
N PRO A 79 46.02 10.30 -24.34
CA PRO A 79 45.17 10.66 -25.47
C PRO A 79 44.30 11.86 -25.11
N THR A 80 44.00 12.71 -26.10
CA THR A 80 43.30 13.99 -25.89
C THR A 80 41.98 14.02 -26.65
N ILE A 81 40.89 14.39 -25.96
CA ILE A 81 39.55 14.50 -26.55
C ILE A 81 39.27 15.93 -27.02
N GLY A 82 38.71 16.06 -28.23
CA GLY A 82 38.15 17.29 -28.78
C GLY A 82 36.74 17.07 -29.34
N TYR A 83 35.87 18.08 -29.27
CA TYR A 83 34.50 17.97 -29.80
C TYR A 83 33.90 19.32 -30.16
N TRP A 84 32.89 19.28 -31.03
CA TRP A 84 32.03 20.42 -31.33
C TRP A 84 30.65 19.98 -31.80
N ILE A 85 29.67 20.86 -31.64
CA ILE A 85 28.31 20.65 -32.13
C ILE A 85 27.77 21.95 -32.72
N GLY A 86 26.99 21.84 -33.79
CA GLY A 86 26.37 22.98 -34.47
C GLY A 86 25.51 23.80 -33.53
N ARG A 87 25.46 25.12 -33.74
CA ARG A 87 24.83 26.08 -32.81
C ARG A 87 23.37 25.72 -32.46
N ALA A 88 22.60 25.25 -33.43
CA ALA A 88 21.19 24.86 -33.23
C ALA A 88 21.01 23.70 -32.23
N PHE A 89 22.03 22.89 -32.00
CA PHE A 89 21.97 21.69 -31.16
C PHE A 89 22.62 21.90 -29.78
N GLN A 90 23.26 23.05 -29.55
CA GLN A 90 23.87 23.37 -28.27
C GLN A 90 22.80 23.55 -27.17
N GLY A 91 23.11 23.17 -25.93
CA GLY A 91 22.23 23.36 -24.77
C GLY A 91 21.28 22.21 -24.46
N HIS A 92 21.26 21.16 -25.28
CA HIS A 92 20.35 20.01 -25.15
C HIS A 92 21.00 18.75 -24.55
N GLY A 93 22.28 18.79 -24.18
CA GLY A 93 23.00 17.66 -23.59
C GLY A 93 23.68 16.72 -24.59
N TYR A 94 23.42 16.83 -25.89
CA TYR A 94 24.00 15.94 -26.92
C TYR A 94 25.53 15.87 -26.92
N ALA A 95 26.20 16.99 -26.68
CA ALA A 95 27.66 17.00 -26.58
C ALA A 95 28.17 16.25 -25.33
N SER A 96 27.40 16.24 -24.23
CA SER A 96 27.78 15.52 -23.01
C SER A 96 27.71 14.01 -23.23
N GLU A 97 26.59 13.54 -23.78
CA GLU A 97 26.37 12.12 -24.10
C GLU A 97 27.39 11.59 -25.12
N ALA A 98 27.66 12.36 -26.18
CA ALA A 98 28.65 11.97 -27.18
C ALA A 98 30.09 11.90 -26.62
N VAL A 99 30.46 12.85 -25.76
CA VAL A 99 31.81 12.89 -25.16
C VAL A 99 31.98 11.78 -24.12
N GLU A 100 30.94 11.47 -23.34
CA GLU A 100 30.93 10.34 -22.40
C GLU A 100 31.17 9.01 -23.10
N ALA A 101 30.43 8.71 -24.18
CA ALA A 101 30.62 7.50 -24.97
C ALA A 101 32.04 7.37 -25.56
N ILE A 102 32.66 8.51 -25.92
CA ILE A 102 34.01 8.54 -26.48
C ILE A 102 35.09 8.38 -25.41
N ILE A 103 34.85 8.83 -24.18
CA ILE A 103 35.74 8.59 -23.04
C ILE A 103 35.83 7.09 -22.76
N ASP A 104 34.68 6.40 -22.69
CA ASP A 104 34.63 4.95 -22.48
C ASP A 104 35.35 4.19 -23.59
N TRP A 105 35.11 4.59 -24.85
CA TRP A 105 35.81 4.03 -25.99
C TRP A 105 37.32 4.27 -25.91
N ALA A 106 37.77 5.49 -25.58
CA ALA A 106 39.18 5.85 -25.54
C ALA A 106 39.95 5.09 -24.45
N PHE A 107 39.36 4.90 -23.26
CA PHE A 107 39.94 4.05 -22.22
C PHE A 107 40.08 2.60 -22.70
N SER A 108 39.05 2.06 -23.35
CA SER A 108 39.09 0.69 -23.90
C SER A 108 40.07 0.54 -25.06
N ALA A 109 40.18 1.54 -25.93
CA ALA A 109 40.90 1.47 -27.20
C ALA A 109 42.41 1.69 -27.02
N TYR A 110 42.80 2.68 -26.21
CA TYR A 110 44.21 3.01 -25.98
C TYR A 110 44.80 2.34 -24.73
N GLY A 111 43.97 1.72 -23.87
CA GLY A 111 44.42 1.02 -22.66
C GLY A 111 45.18 1.94 -21.68
N THR A 112 44.89 3.24 -21.73
CA THR A 112 45.52 4.26 -20.90
C THR A 112 44.86 4.33 -19.53
N ASP A 113 45.60 4.81 -18.53
CA ASP A 113 45.11 5.08 -17.19
C ASP A 113 44.63 6.52 -17.01
N ALA A 114 44.78 7.39 -18.02
CA ALA A 114 44.24 8.74 -17.97
C ALA A 114 44.00 9.34 -19.35
N ILE A 115 43.00 10.21 -19.44
CA ILE A 115 42.61 10.92 -20.67
C ILE A 115 42.58 12.42 -20.39
N ALA A 116 43.06 13.20 -21.35
CA ALA A 116 43.05 14.66 -21.30
C ALA A 116 41.96 15.26 -22.21
N ALA A 117 41.50 16.47 -21.88
CA ALA A 117 40.68 17.28 -22.76
C ALA A 117 41.08 18.76 -22.65
N ARG A 118 40.77 19.53 -23.69
CA ARG A 118 41.08 20.97 -23.76
C ARG A 118 39.82 21.79 -23.96
N ALA A 119 39.69 22.87 -23.20
CA ALA A 119 38.66 23.87 -23.42
C ALA A 119 39.25 25.27 -23.25
N PHE A 120 38.79 26.22 -24.07
CA PHE A 120 39.22 27.62 -23.94
C PHE A 120 38.78 28.15 -22.57
N GLU A 121 39.59 29.01 -21.97
CA GLU A 121 39.34 29.52 -20.62
C GLU A 121 37.97 30.20 -20.49
N ASP A 122 37.56 30.96 -21.51
CA ASP A 122 36.29 31.66 -21.61
C ASP A 122 35.14 30.80 -22.18
N ASN A 123 35.40 29.55 -22.61
CA ASN A 123 34.36 28.61 -23.00
C ASN A 123 33.77 27.89 -21.78
N PHE A 124 32.99 28.63 -21.00
CA PHE A 124 32.35 28.12 -19.77
C PHE A 124 31.46 26.89 -20.01
N ARG A 125 30.86 26.75 -21.20
CA ARG A 125 30.01 25.61 -21.54
C ARG A 125 30.81 24.32 -21.65
N SER A 126 31.90 24.32 -22.41
CA SER A 126 32.78 23.15 -22.56
C SER A 126 33.47 22.80 -21.24
N ARG A 127 33.91 23.81 -20.47
CA ARG A 127 34.47 23.60 -19.12
C ARG A 127 33.45 23.00 -18.15
N GLY A 128 32.19 23.44 -18.22
CA GLY A 128 31.10 22.90 -17.41
C GLY A 128 30.79 21.45 -17.76
N LEU A 129 30.77 21.12 -19.05
CA LEU A 129 30.59 19.75 -19.54
C LEU A 129 31.71 18.83 -19.05
N LEU A 130 32.97 19.19 -19.29
CA LEU A 130 34.12 18.35 -18.91
C LEU A 130 34.19 18.13 -17.40
N ARG A 131 33.86 19.15 -16.59
CA ARG A 131 33.78 18.99 -15.14
C ARG A 131 32.69 18.01 -14.71
N LYS A 132 31.53 18.03 -15.37
CA LYS A 132 30.44 17.07 -15.09
C LYS A 132 30.86 15.64 -15.41
N LEU A 133 31.66 15.46 -16.48
CA LEU A 133 32.24 14.17 -16.85
C LEU A 133 33.50 13.79 -16.03
N GLY A 134 33.68 14.40 -14.86
CA GLY A 134 34.73 14.01 -13.92
C GLY A 134 36.14 14.55 -14.22
N PHE A 135 36.33 15.33 -15.28
CA PHE A 135 37.64 15.90 -15.58
C PHE A 135 38.01 17.02 -14.60
N LYS A 136 39.24 16.96 -14.10
CA LYS A 136 39.80 17.95 -13.16
C LYS A 136 40.82 18.84 -13.85
N PRO A 137 40.89 20.15 -13.53
CA PRO A 137 41.93 21.03 -14.03
C PRO A 137 43.32 20.45 -13.76
N TYR A 138 44.14 20.38 -14.80
CA TYR A 138 45.49 19.85 -14.75
C TYR A 138 46.52 20.95 -15.01
N SER A 139 46.37 21.71 -16.10
CA SER A 139 47.24 22.83 -16.46
C SER A 139 46.53 23.86 -17.32
N ILE A 140 47.16 25.02 -17.53
CA ILE A 140 46.72 26.02 -18.52
C ILE A 140 47.82 26.13 -19.57
N THR A 141 47.47 26.01 -20.84
CA THR A 141 48.40 26.11 -21.97
C THR A 141 47.94 27.21 -22.94
N GLU A 142 48.89 27.91 -23.57
CA GLU A 142 48.56 28.91 -24.59
C GLU A 142 48.78 28.36 -25.99
N ARG A 143 47.77 28.48 -26.87
CA ARG A 143 47.87 28.07 -28.26
C ARG A 143 47.37 29.15 -29.20
N PHE A 144 47.95 29.24 -30.39
CA PHE A 144 47.41 30.09 -31.43
C PHE A 144 46.10 29.48 -31.98
N SER A 145 45.00 30.24 -31.95
CA SER A 145 43.75 29.89 -32.61
C SER A 145 43.77 30.46 -34.02
N LYS A 146 43.64 29.59 -35.05
CA LYS A 146 43.55 30.03 -36.44
C LYS A 146 42.26 30.82 -36.73
N ALA A 147 41.16 30.50 -36.03
CA ALA A 147 39.88 31.19 -36.21
C ALA A 147 39.87 32.61 -35.59
N LEU A 148 40.62 32.82 -34.50
CA LEU A 148 40.69 34.11 -33.80
C LEU A 148 41.97 34.91 -34.10
N ASP A 149 42.88 34.34 -34.91
CA ASP A 149 44.19 34.89 -35.27
C ASP A 149 44.99 35.45 -34.08
N ARG A 150 44.91 34.76 -32.93
CA ARG A 150 45.58 35.16 -31.68
C ARG A 150 45.90 33.96 -30.80
N ARG A 151 46.81 34.15 -29.83
CA ARG A 151 47.03 33.17 -28.76
C ARG A 151 45.84 33.18 -27.80
N VAL A 152 45.38 32.00 -27.42
CA VAL A 152 44.28 31.73 -26.50
C VAL A 152 44.70 30.76 -25.41
N SER A 153 44.27 31.04 -24.18
CA SER A 153 44.48 30.17 -23.03
C SER A 153 43.49 29.01 -23.05
N ASN A 154 44.02 27.79 -22.96
CA ASN A 154 43.26 26.55 -22.86
C ASN A 154 43.47 25.95 -21.48
N VAL A 155 42.38 25.59 -20.81
CA VAL A 155 42.43 24.77 -19.60
C VAL A 155 42.51 23.32 -20.04
N VAL A 156 43.61 22.67 -19.70
CA VAL A 156 43.78 21.22 -19.82
C VAL A 156 43.16 20.58 -18.60
N VAL A 157 42.32 19.59 -18.83
CA VAL A 157 41.66 18.83 -17.76
C VAL A 157 41.94 17.34 -17.95
N ARG A 158 42.05 16.57 -16.86
CA ARG A 158 42.41 15.14 -16.85
C ARG A 158 41.40 14.30 -16.07
N ALA A 159 41.12 13.09 -16.54
CA ALA A 159 40.42 12.02 -15.84
C ALA A 159 41.32 10.78 -15.72
N GLU A 160 41.30 10.06 -14.59
CA GLU A 160 42.12 8.85 -14.31
C GLU A 160 41.23 7.60 -14.19
N GLY A 161 41.66 6.46 -14.74
CA GLY A 161 41.02 5.15 -14.64
C GLY A 161 41.70 4.25 -13.60
N SER A 162 40.94 3.67 -12.66
CA SER A 162 41.47 2.89 -11.54
C SER A 162 41.61 1.39 -11.87
N ARG A 163 42.84 0.86 -11.98
CA ARG A 163 43.10 -0.60 -12.02
C ARG A 163 42.89 -1.23 -10.63
N MET A 164 41.86 -2.05 -10.46
CA MET A 164 41.71 -2.90 -9.26
C MET A 164 42.56 -4.18 -9.36
N SER A 165 43.23 -4.56 -8.27
CA SER A 165 43.83 -5.89 -8.11
C SER A 165 42.75 -6.96 -7.99
N LYS A 166 42.87 -8.11 -8.69
CA LYS A 166 41.88 -9.21 -8.69
C LYS A 166 41.46 -9.61 -7.26
N PRO A 167 40.28 -9.22 -6.75
CA PRO A 167 39.90 -9.49 -5.37
C PRO A 167 39.60 -10.98 -5.13
N VAL A 168 39.97 -11.46 -3.95
CA VAL A 168 39.55 -12.77 -3.42
C VAL A 168 38.81 -12.52 -2.12
N ILE A 169 37.53 -12.89 -2.06
CA ILE A 169 36.69 -12.68 -0.88
C ILE A 169 36.64 -13.99 -0.11
N ARG A 170 37.01 -13.95 1.17
CA ARG A 170 37.01 -15.12 2.07
C ARG A 170 35.92 -14.98 3.09
N THR A 171 35.15 -16.05 3.25
CA THR A 171 34.10 -16.17 4.26
C THR A 171 34.44 -17.28 5.24
N SER A 172 33.52 -17.64 6.13
CA SER A 172 33.74 -18.69 7.12
C SER A 172 33.94 -20.07 6.47
N ARG A 173 33.29 -20.33 5.33
CA ARG A 173 33.30 -21.63 4.64
C ARG A 173 33.65 -21.55 3.16
N LEU A 174 33.56 -20.36 2.55
CA LEU A 174 33.66 -20.18 1.10
C LEU A 174 34.80 -19.25 0.69
N VAL A 175 35.30 -19.49 -0.51
CA VAL A 175 36.23 -18.59 -1.20
C VAL A 175 35.59 -18.14 -2.51
N LEU A 176 35.33 -16.84 -2.63
CA LEU A 176 34.88 -16.23 -3.88
C LEU A 176 36.11 -15.70 -4.61
N ARG A 177 36.36 -16.22 -5.81
CA ARG A 177 37.55 -15.90 -6.61
C ARG A 177 37.19 -15.65 -8.07
N ALA A 178 38.15 -15.11 -8.81
CA ALA A 178 38.06 -15.01 -10.25
C ALA A 178 37.84 -16.41 -10.89
N PRO A 179 37.02 -16.50 -11.95
CA PRO A 179 36.85 -17.73 -12.72
C PRO A 179 38.19 -18.27 -13.22
N ASN A 180 38.44 -19.57 -13.03
CA ASN A 180 39.61 -20.26 -13.56
C ASN A 180 39.19 -21.11 -14.77
N PRO A 181 39.90 -21.06 -15.91
CA PRO A 181 39.68 -21.96 -17.04
C PRO A 181 39.59 -23.46 -16.67
N GLU A 182 40.27 -23.89 -15.60
CA GLU A 182 40.25 -25.28 -15.10
C GLU A 182 38.89 -25.70 -14.50
N ASP A 183 38.02 -24.75 -14.16
CA ASP A 183 36.70 -25.02 -13.56
C ASP A 183 35.66 -25.52 -14.59
N LEU A 184 36.01 -25.55 -15.87
CA LEU A 184 35.09 -25.78 -16.99
C LEU A 184 34.27 -27.07 -16.84
N ASP A 185 34.95 -28.18 -16.55
CA ASP A 185 34.31 -29.50 -16.47
C ASP A 185 33.34 -29.53 -15.28
N ARG A 186 33.69 -28.86 -14.18
CA ARG A 186 32.84 -28.78 -12.99
C ARG A 186 31.61 -27.90 -13.21
N CYS A 187 31.78 -26.75 -13.87
CA CYS A 187 30.69 -25.90 -14.32
C CYS A 187 29.71 -26.67 -15.21
N ALA A 188 30.22 -27.44 -16.18
CA ALA A 188 29.38 -28.20 -17.10
C ALA A 188 28.55 -29.27 -16.38
N VAL A 189 29.13 -29.96 -15.38
CA VAL A 189 28.40 -30.95 -14.57
C VAL A 189 27.29 -30.30 -13.75
N LEU A 190 27.58 -29.17 -13.07
CA LEU A 190 26.60 -28.55 -12.17
C LEU A 190 25.50 -27.78 -12.91
N LEU A 191 25.84 -27.10 -14.00
CA LEU A 191 24.87 -26.39 -14.86
C LEU A 191 24.11 -27.33 -15.80
N GLY A 192 24.64 -28.53 -16.05
CA GLY A 192 23.96 -29.59 -16.78
C GLY A 192 22.86 -30.28 -15.98
N ASP A 193 22.75 -30.05 -14.66
CA ASP A 193 21.60 -30.49 -13.87
C ASP A 193 20.37 -29.66 -14.27
N TYR A 194 19.35 -30.32 -14.82
CA TYR A 194 18.10 -29.69 -15.27
C TYR A 194 17.49 -28.78 -14.19
N GLU A 195 17.66 -29.12 -12.92
CA GLU A 195 17.00 -28.42 -11.83
C GLU A 195 17.75 -27.16 -11.42
N VAL A 196 19.05 -27.10 -11.71
CA VAL A 196 19.84 -25.88 -11.67
C VAL A 196 19.56 -25.04 -12.91
N ALA A 197 19.61 -25.65 -14.11
CA ALA A 197 19.40 -24.96 -15.38
C ALA A 197 18.02 -24.29 -15.49
N LYS A 198 16.95 -24.97 -15.05
CA LYS A 198 15.58 -24.42 -15.07
C LYS A 198 15.42 -23.16 -14.21
N MET A 199 16.32 -22.93 -13.26
CA MET A 199 16.33 -21.76 -12.38
C MET A 199 17.14 -20.59 -12.96
N LEU A 200 17.72 -20.74 -14.16
CA LEU A 200 18.63 -19.79 -14.79
C LEU A 200 18.14 -19.41 -16.19
N SER A 201 17.68 -18.17 -16.36
CA SER A 201 17.03 -17.66 -17.57
C SER A 201 17.91 -17.65 -18.84
N ARG A 202 19.23 -17.86 -18.71
CA ARG A 202 20.21 -17.73 -19.81
C ARG A 202 21.04 -18.99 -20.04
N VAL A 203 20.80 -20.06 -19.27
CA VAL A 203 21.56 -21.31 -19.38
C VAL A 203 20.76 -22.27 -20.26
N PRO A 204 21.24 -22.57 -21.49
CA PRO A 204 20.54 -23.51 -22.36
C PRO A 204 20.58 -24.93 -21.78
N TYR A 205 19.50 -25.68 -21.95
CA TYR A 205 19.43 -27.10 -21.58
C TYR A 205 19.19 -27.97 -22.83
N PRO A 206 19.95 -29.06 -23.03
CA PRO A 206 21.07 -29.52 -22.21
C PRO A 206 22.29 -28.58 -22.32
N TYR A 207 23.00 -28.37 -21.21
CA TYR A 207 24.19 -27.54 -21.18
C TYR A 207 25.41 -28.35 -21.63
N ASP A 208 25.85 -28.17 -22.88
CA ASP A 208 26.99 -28.90 -23.43
C ASP A 208 28.36 -28.26 -23.06
N LEU A 209 29.43 -29.06 -23.17
CA LEU A 209 30.80 -28.64 -22.81
C LEU A 209 31.33 -27.50 -23.68
N GLU A 210 30.81 -27.33 -24.89
CA GLU A 210 31.28 -26.34 -25.86
C GLU A 210 30.68 -24.95 -25.57
N LEU A 211 29.39 -24.90 -25.25
CA LEU A 211 28.69 -23.72 -24.69
C LEU A 211 29.30 -23.32 -23.34
N GLY A 212 29.60 -24.29 -22.48
CA GLY A 212 30.31 -24.08 -21.22
C GLY A 212 31.65 -23.38 -21.41
N ARG A 213 32.44 -23.81 -22.40
CA ARG A 213 33.75 -23.24 -22.71
C ARG A 213 33.65 -21.80 -23.19
N GLN A 214 32.67 -21.50 -24.04
CA GLN A 214 32.42 -20.14 -24.54
C GLN A 214 31.93 -19.18 -23.45
N HIS A 215 31.15 -19.67 -22.48
CA HIS A 215 30.69 -18.87 -21.35
C HIS A 215 31.84 -18.56 -20.38
N LEU A 216 32.62 -19.58 -20.00
CA LEU A 216 33.76 -19.43 -19.10
C LEU A 216 34.86 -18.54 -19.71
N ALA A 217 35.18 -18.70 -20.99
CA ALA A 217 36.15 -17.86 -21.68
C ALA A 217 35.76 -16.37 -21.69
N ARG A 218 34.45 -16.07 -21.84
CA ARG A 218 33.93 -14.70 -21.71
C ARG A 218 34.08 -14.15 -20.30
N SER A 219 33.76 -14.95 -19.28
CA SER A 219 33.88 -14.55 -17.87
C SER A 219 35.33 -14.33 -17.44
N VAL A 220 36.27 -15.18 -17.89
CA VAL A 220 37.72 -15.02 -17.64
C VAL A 220 38.26 -13.75 -18.31
N LYS A 221 37.91 -13.51 -19.58
CA LYS A 221 38.29 -12.29 -20.30
C LYS A 221 37.71 -11.04 -19.63
N ARG A 222 36.51 -11.12 -19.04
CA ARG A 222 35.88 -10.01 -18.31
C ARG A 222 36.74 -9.54 -17.12
N TRP A 223 37.36 -10.46 -16.40
CA TRP A 223 38.30 -10.18 -15.31
C TRP A 223 39.65 -9.59 -15.74
N GLU A 224 39.98 -9.65 -17.02
CA GLU A 224 41.24 -9.15 -17.57
C GLU A 224 41.12 -7.73 -18.13
N TYR A 225 39.91 -7.28 -18.49
CA TYR A 225 39.70 -6.05 -19.25
C TYR A 225 38.54 -5.16 -18.76
N ILE A 226 37.70 -5.58 -17.80
CA ILE A 226 36.64 -4.72 -17.24
C ILE A 226 37.12 -3.97 -16.00
N VAL A 227 36.90 -2.65 -16.02
CA VAL A 227 37.28 -1.68 -14.99
C VAL A 227 36.16 -1.45 -13.96
N ASP A 228 34.93 -1.86 -14.27
CA ASP A 228 33.78 -1.61 -13.42
C ASP A 228 33.45 -2.83 -12.53
N ALA A 229 33.54 -2.60 -11.21
CA ALA A 229 33.28 -3.60 -10.17
C ALA A 229 31.85 -4.18 -10.22
N ASP A 230 30.93 -3.51 -10.92
CA ASP A 230 29.51 -3.82 -11.03
C ASP A 230 29.14 -4.73 -12.24
N GLU A 231 30.15 -5.24 -12.95
CA GLU A 231 30.01 -6.26 -14.01
C GLU A 231 30.84 -7.54 -13.78
N LEU A 232 31.43 -7.70 -12.59
CA LEU A 232 32.30 -8.83 -12.25
C LEU A 232 31.52 -10.06 -11.79
N GLY A 233 32.01 -11.25 -12.18
CA GLY A 233 31.45 -12.54 -11.74
C GLY A 233 32.47 -13.42 -11.02
N PHE A 234 32.14 -13.91 -9.84
CA PHE A 234 32.96 -14.75 -8.98
C PHE A 234 32.55 -16.23 -9.06
N HIS A 235 33.54 -17.11 -9.00
CA HIS A 235 33.35 -18.53 -8.72
C HIS A 235 33.35 -18.77 -7.22
N ILE A 236 32.44 -19.62 -6.74
CA ILE A 236 32.27 -19.96 -5.32
C ILE A 236 32.92 -21.33 -5.09
N ASP A 237 34.01 -21.34 -4.32
CA ASP A 237 34.63 -22.57 -3.87
C ASP A 237 34.24 -22.91 -2.43
N HIS A 238 34.10 -24.21 -2.17
CA HIS A 238 34.04 -24.78 -0.83
C HIS A 238 35.00 -25.98 -0.75
N GLU A 239 35.93 -25.95 0.21
CA GLU A 239 36.95 -27.00 0.41
C GLU A 239 37.79 -27.33 -0.85
N GLY A 240 37.95 -26.36 -1.76
CA GLY A 240 38.73 -26.51 -3.00
C GLY A 240 37.94 -27.07 -4.20
N ASP A 241 36.63 -27.28 -4.07
CA ASP A 241 35.74 -27.65 -5.17
C ASP A 241 34.83 -26.48 -5.56
N LEU A 242 34.59 -26.30 -6.87
CA LEU A 242 33.65 -25.31 -7.37
C LEU A 242 32.23 -25.79 -7.10
N ILE A 243 31.44 -24.98 -6.40
CA ILE A 243 30.06 -25.30 -6.05
C ILE A 243 29.01 -24.40 -6.69
N GLY A 244 29.41 -23.25 -7.26
CA GLY A 244 28.50 -22.29 -7.88
C GLY A 244 29.18 -21.02 -8.38
N GLY A 245 28.38 -20.04 -8.78
CA GLY A 245 28.85 -18.72 -9.19
C GLY A 245 27.90 -17.60 -8.79
N VAL A 246 28.45 -16.41 -8.57
CA VAL A 246 27.71 -15.17 -8.26
C VAL A 246 28.33 -14.03 -9.04
N GLY A 247 27.55 -13.13 -9.61
CA GLY A 247 28.11 -12.01 -10.35
C GLY A 247 27.14 -10.88 -10.61
N PHE A 248 27.69 -9.78 -11.08
CA PHE A 248 26.98 -8.54 -11.35
C PHE A 248 26.89 -8.27 -12.86
N LYS A 249 25.84 -7.58 -13.27
CA LYS A 249 25.64 -7.08 -14.62
C LYS A 249 25.01 -5.70 -14.59
N LYS A 250 25.49 -4.80 -15.43
CA LYS A 250 24.89 -3.49 -15.62
C LYS A 250 23.55 -3.62 -16.36
N LEU A 251 22.47 -3.20 -15.71
CA LEU A 251 21.14 -3.06 -16.30
C LEU A 251 20.71 -1.59 -16.16
N GLN A 252 20.85 -0.80 -17.23
CA GLN A 252 20.68 0.66 -17.16
C GLN A 252 21.63 1.31 -16.14
N GLU A 253 21.11 2.07 -15.15
CA GLU A 253 21.90 2.72 -14.09
C GLU A 253 22.02 1.91 -12.79
N THR A 254 21.38 0.73 -12.68
CA THR A 254 21.43 -0.10 -11.45
C THR A 254 22.06 -1.46 -11.74
N PRO A 255 23.08 -1.90 -10.97
CA PRO A 255 23.65 -3.23 -11.14
C PRO A 255 22.67 -4.32 -10.73
N GLU A 256 22.62 -5.39 -11.52
CA GLU A 256 21.81 -6.59 -11.28
C GLU A 256 22.72 -7.73 -10.80
N ILE A 257 22.37 -8.37 -9.69
CA ILE A 257 23.06 -9.57 -9.19
C ILE A 257 22.39 -10.84 -9.68
N GLY A 258 23.18 -11.76 -10.22
CA GLY A 258 22.77 -13.09 -10.62
C GLY A 258 23.63 -14.17 -9.97
N TYR A 259 23.06 -15.33 -9.69
CA TYR A 259 23.77 -16.41 -9.03
C TYR A 259 23.23 -17.80 -9.38
N TRP A 260 24.06 -18.82 -9.16
CA TRP A 260 23.66 -20.22 -9.30
C TRP A 260 24.47 -21.09 -8.35
N LEU A 261 23.85 -22.16 -7.85
CA LEU A 261 24.50 -23.13 -6.96
C LEU A 261 24.18 -24.54 -7.45
N GLY A 262 25.16 -25.44 -7.43
CA GLY A 262 24.95 -26.84 -7.71
C GLY A 262 23.93 -27.47 -6.74
N ARG A 263 23.04 -28.31 -7.27
CA ARG A 263 21.96 -28.96 -6.51
C ARG A 263 22.40 -29.68 -5.23
N PRO A 264 23.55 -30.41 -5.18
CA PRO A 264 24.01 -31.07 -3.95
C PRO A 264 24.29 -30.11 -2.77
N TYR A 265 24.38 -28.81 -3.05
CA TYR A 265 24.73 -27.76 -2.09
C TYR A 265 23.53 -26.91 -1.66
N TRP A 266 22.34 -27.16 -2.22
CA TRP A 266 21.12 -26.44 -1.87
C TRP A 266 20.71 -26.68 -0.41
N GLY A 267 20.09 -25.66 0.21
CA GLY A 267 19.59 -25.74 1.60
C GLY A 267 20.66 -25.71 2.70
N LYS A 268 21.95 -25.59 2.35
CA LYS A 268 23.08 -25.60 3.32
C LYS A 268 23.62 -24.20 3.68
N GLY A 269 22.98 -23.16 3.15
CA GLY A 269 23.34 -21.76 3.39
C GLY A 269 24.58 -21.26 2.65
N PHE A 270 25.12 -22.00 1.69
CA PHE A 270 26.32 -21.58 0.95
C PHE A 270 26.05 -20.40 0.01
N MET A 271 24.97 -20.43 -0.77
CA MET A 271 24.66 -19.31 -1.66
C MET A 271 24.35 -18.02 -0.87
N SER A 272 23.72 -18.17 0.29
CA SER A 272 23.49 -17.07 1.23
C SER A 272 24.78 -16.38 1.67
N GLU A 273 25.76 -17.17 2.10
CA GLU A 273 27.08 -16.69 2.53
C GLU A 273 27.86 -16.07 1.37
N ALA A 274 27.74 -16.65 0.17
CA ALA A 274 28.37 -16.09 -1.03
C ALA A 274 27.74 -14.76 -1.47
N LEU A 275 26.41 -14.63 -1.43
CA LEU A 275 25.71 -13.41 -1.80
C LEU A 275 26.00 -12.27 -0.82
N ASP A 276 25.95 -12.52 0.49
CA ASP A 276 26.29 -11.51 1.51
C ASP A 276 27.71 -10.96 1.29
N ALA A 277 28.66 -11.86 1.05
CA ALA A 277 30.05 -11.51 0.77
C ALA A 277 30.22 -10.73 -0.55
N ALA A 278 29.55 -11.16 -1.61
CA ALA A 278 29.61 -10.49 -2.92
C ALA A 278 28.94 -9.11 -2.88
N ILE A 279 27.76 -8.98 -2.26
CA ILE A 279 27.00 -7.74 -2.12
C ILE A 279 27.77 -6.74 -1.27
N GLY A 280 28.31 -7.17 -0.12
CA GLY A 280 29.16 -6.33 0.72
C GLY A 280 30.35 -5.80 -0.06
N TRP A 281 31.05 -6.68 -0.79
CA TRP A 281 32.15 -6.27 -1.66
C TRP A 281 31.70 -5.29 -2.75
N MET A 282 30.55 -5.51 -3.40
CA MET A 282 30.02 -4.63 -4.46
C MET A 282 29.75 -3.21 -3.94
N PHE A 283 29.03 -3.07 -2.82
CA PHE A 283 28.74 -1.77 -2.24
C PHE A 283 29.99 -1.05 -1.74
N GLU A 284 30.97 -1.79 -1.20
CA GLU A 284 32.24 -1.21 -0.76
C GLU A 284 33.11 -0.69 -1.92
N ASN A 285 32.94 -1.21 -3.14
CA ASN A 285 33.87 -0.98 -4.25
C ASN A 285 33.27 -0.27 -5.49
N THR A 286 31.94 -0.14 -5.61
CA THR A 286 31.28 0.45 -6.81
C THR A 286 30.60 1.80 -6.57
N GLY A 287 30.38 2.20 -5.32
CA GLY A 287 29.65 3.44 -4.97
C GLY A 287 28.15 3.41 -5.26
N HIS A 288 27.60 2.29 -5.76
CA HIS A 288 26.16 2.12 -5.95
C HIS A 288 25.42 2.11 -4.61
N GLU A 289 24.23 2.70 -4.57
CA GLU A 289 23.36 2.66 -3.38
C GLU A 289 22.31 1.55 -3.44
N ARG A 290 22.15 0.94 -4.62
CA ARG A 290 21.08 -0.02 -4.91
C ARG A 290 21.60 -1.14 -5.81
N LEU A 291 21.04 -2.33 -5.64
CA LEU A 291 21.33 -3.52 -6.42
C LEU A 291 20.00 -4.19 -6.76
N ALA A 292 19.78 -4.45 -8.04
CA ALA A 292 18.62 -5.20 -8.51
C ALA A 292 18.91 -6.70 -8.43
N CYS A 293 17.88 -7.50 -8.18
CA CYS A 293 17.96 -8.96 -8.26
C CYS A 293 16.66 -9.46 -8.90
N GLU A 294 16.76 -10.19 -10.00
CA GLU A 294 15.64 -10.92 -10.57
C GLU A 294 15.66 -12.36 -10.03
N ALA A 295 14.51 -12.86 -9.59
CA ALA A 295 14.36 -14.25 -9.18
C ALA A 295 13.10 -14.83 -9.83
N MET A 296 13.19 -16.06 -10.34
CA MET A 296 12.04 -16.79 -10.87
C MET A 296 10.99 -16.96 -9.77
N THR A 297 9.72 -16.79 -10.10
CA THR A 297 8.66 -16.76 -9.08
C THR A 297 8.38 -18.14 -8.50
N GLU A 298 8.71 -19.22 -9.23
CA GLU A 298 8.68 -20.61 -8.76
C GLU A 298 9.75 -20.87 -7.69
N ASN A 299 10.75 -20.00 -7.59
CA ASN A 299 11.72 -20.02 -6.52
C ASN A 299 11.07 -19.47 -5.23
N GLN A 300 10.25 -20.30 -4.59
CA GLN A 300 9.63 -20.03 -3.29
C GLN A 300 10.68 -19.65 -2.22
N ALA A 301 11.94 -20.03 -2.41
CA ALA A 301 13.03 -19.62 -1.54
C ALA A 301 13.38 -18.12 -1.66
N SER A 302 13.01 -17.47 -2.76
CA SER A 302 13.34 -16.06 -3.07
C SER A 302 12.16 -15.08 -2.92
N ILE A 303 10.90 -15.53 -2.90
CA ILE A 303 9.70 -14.64 -2.92
C ILE A 303 8.87 -14.55 -1.61
N LYS A 304 9.21 -15.33 -0.58
CA LYS A 304 8.60 -15.25 0.78
C LYS A 304 9.70 -15.25 1.82
N ALA A 305 9.56 -14.49 2.90
CA ALA A 305 10.53 -14.50 4.00
C ALA A 305 9.84 -14.53 5.36
N LYS A 306 10.32 -15.43 6.23
CA LYS A 306 9.95 -15.45 7.66
C LYS A 306 11.04 -14.74 8.43
N VAL A 307 10.66 -13.74 9.24
CA VAL A 307 11.59 -12.96 10.04
C VAL A 307 11.11 -12.81 11.47
N TYR A 308 12.05 -12.82 12.38
CA TYR A 308 11.88 -12.52 13.79
C TYR A 308 12.20 -11.05 14.02
N VAL A 309 11.28 -10.35 14.66
CA VAL A 309 11.40 -8.94 14.99
C VAL A 309 11.33 -8.76 16.51
N ARG A 310 12.17 -7.89 17.05
CA ARG A 310 12.18 -7.53 18.46
C ARG A 310 12.47 -6.04 18.65
N SER A 311 11.65 -5.39 19.47
CA SER A 311 11.89 -4.01 19.90
C SER A 311 12.86 -3.96 21.09
N GLY A 312 13.44 -2.78 21.33
CA GLY A 312 14.39 -2.56 22.40
C GLY A 312 13.73 -2.52 23.77
N ASN A 313 14.38 -3.06 24.80
CA ASN A 313 13.94 -2.86 26.18
C ASN A 313 14.20 -1.40 26.62
N GLY A 314 13.48 -0.93 27.61
CA GLY A 314 13.83 0.32 28.30
C GLY A 314 15.05 0.15 29.20
N GLY A 315 15.85 1.21 29.33
CA GLY A 315 16.95 1.27 30.28
C GLY A 315 16.44 1.34 31.72
N ALA A 316 17.19 0.79 32.67
CA ALA A 316 16.84 0.89 34.09
C ALA A 316 17.11 2.29 34.65
N GLY A 317 16.31 2.74 35.61
CA GLY A 317 16.60 3.94 36.39
C GLY A 317 17.76 3.72 37.36
N CYS A 318 18.50 4.78 37.69
CA CYS A 318 19.63 4.70 38.61
C CYS A 318 19.25 5.06 40.03
N VAL A 319 19.84 4.38 41.02
CA VAL A 319 19.88 4.85 42.41
C VAL A 319 21.25 5.46 42.67
N SER A 320 21.30 6.79 42.77
CA SER A 320 22.54 7.52 43.05
C SER A 320 22.30 8.70 43.99
N PHE A 321 23.34 9.12 44.70
CA PHE A 321 23.33 10.27 45.59
C PHE A 321 24.56 11.15 45.34
N ARG A 322 24.37 12.47 45.42
CA ARG A 322 25.48 13.43 45.26
C ARG A 322 26.51 13.21 46.35
N ARG A 323 27.79 13.32 45.99
CA ARG A 323 28.91 13.24 46.94
C ARG A 323 29.74 14.51 46.82
N GLU A 324 29.82 15.25 47.91
CA GLU A 324 30.63 16.46 48.02
C GLU A 324 31.49 16.36 49.28
N LYS A 325 32.73 16.85 49.23
CA LYS A 325 33.74 16.66 50.28
C LYS A 325 33.30 17.15 51.67
N TYR A 326 32.40 18.13 51.73
CA TYR A 326 31.92 18.77 52.95
C TYR A 326 30.41 18.58 53.21
N ILE A 327 29.73 17.72 52.44
CA ILE A 327 28.30 17.40 52.64
C ILE A 327 28.18 15.90 52.89
N GLU A 328 27.86 15.53 54.13
CA GLU A 328 27.79 14.14 54.60
C GLU A 328 26.66 13.34 53.92
N TYR A 329 25.52 13.99 53.62
CA TYR A 329 24.37 13.39 52.93
C TYR A 329 23.89 14.25 51.77
N GLY A 330 24.39 13.98 50.56
CA GLY A 330 23.89 14.61 49.34
C GLY A 330 22.52 14.08 48.94
N GLY A 331 21.72 14.93 48.30
CA GLY A 331 20.41 14.55 47.76
C GLY A 331 20.51 13.51 46.64
N PRO A 332 19.39 12.83 46.29
CA PRO A 332 19.36 11.87 45.20
C PRO A 332 19.72 12.54 43.87
N ASP A 333 20.49 11.83 43.05
CA ASP A 333 20.91 12.27 41.72
C ASP A 333 20.97 11.14 40.68
N GLY A 334 20.22 10.06 40.86
CA GLY A 334 20.09 9.03 39.85
C GLY A 334 19.12 9.45 38.75
N GLY A 335 19.60 9.49 37.50
CA GLY A 335 18.77 9.76 36.32
C GLY A 335 17.91 8.57 35.89
N ASP A 336 16.98 8.85 34.98
CA ASP A 336 16.06 7.85 34.40
C ASP A 336 16.76 7.02 33.30
N GLY A 337 16.24 5.84 32.99
CA GLY A 337 16.67 5.08 31.83
C GLY A 337 16.07 5.61 30.53
N GLY A 338 16.75 5.36 29.40
CA GLY A 338 16.25 5.69 28.07
C GLY A 338 15.20 4.69 27.58
N LYS A 339 14.25 5.14 26.77
CA LYS A 339 13.34 4.26 25.99
C LYS A 339 14.12 3.35 25.02
N GLY A 340 13.68 2.11 24.82
CA GLY A 340 14.18 1.22 23.77
C GLY A 340 13.69 1.61 22.38
N GLY A 341 14.40 1.16 21.34
CA GLY A 341 14.05 1.43 19.94
C GLY A 341 12.86 0.62 19.45
N ASN A 342 12.15 1.13 18.44
CA ASN A 342 11.01 0.49 17.78
C ASN A 342 11.45 -0.39 16.60
N VAL A 343 10.54 -1.26 16.14
CA VAL A 343 10.65 -1.94 14.84
C VAL A 343 9.67 -1.28 13.87
N ILE A 344 10.18 -0.81 12.74
CA ILE A 344 9.41 -0.12 11.69
C ILE A 344 9.58 -0.90 10.38
N VAL A 345 8.56 -0.96 9.55
CA VAL A 345 8.65 -1.45 8.18
C VAL A 345 8.37 -0.29 7.22
N GLU A 346 9.17 -0.13 6.19
CA GLU A 346 9.10 0.98 5.24
C GLU A 346 9.10 0.46 3.81
N CYS A 347 8.17 0.92 2.99
CA CYS A 347 8.20 0.69 1.55
C CYS A 347 9.24 1.59 0.90
N VAL A 348 10.20 1.00 0.20
CA VAL A 348 11.25 1.75 -0.48
C VAL A 348 11.32 1.45 -1.96
N ASP A 349 11.88 2.39 -2.69
CA ASP A 349 12.05 2.32 -4.13
C ASP A 349 13.29 1.49 -4.47
N GLY A 350 13.25 0.73 -5.57
CA GLY A 350 14.36 -0.10 -6.02
C GLY A 350 14.48 -1.49 -5.38
N LEU A 351 13.54 -1.91 -4.52
CA LEU A 351 13.42 -3.31 -4.09
C LEU A 351 12.26 -3.97 -4.82
N ASN A 352 12.53 -5.10 -5.49
CA ASN A 352 11.53 -5.90 -6.21
C ASN A 352 11.35 -7.31 -5.61
N THR A 353 12.09 -7.64 -4.54
CA THR A 353 12.14 -8.97 -3.92
C THR A 353 12.25 -8.87 -2.40
N LEU A 354 11.95 -9.98 -1.71
CA LEU A 354 12.03 -10.13 -0.25
C LEU A 354 13.23 -10.98 0.19
N ILE A 355 14.19 -11.24 -0.72
CA ILE A 355 15.31 -12.15 -0.49
C ILE A 355 16.21 -11.74 0.69
N ASP A 356 16.41 -10.44 0.91
CA ASP A 356 17.28 -9.89 1.96
C ASP A 356 16.86 -10.35 3.37
N TYR A 357 15.57 -10.59 3.55
CA TYR A 357 14.97 -11.04 4.81
C TYR A 357 15.21 -12.51 5.12
N ARG A 358 15.76 -13.28 4.18
CA ARG A 358 16.18 -14.66 4.45
C ARG A 358 17.57 -14.75 5.09
N TYR A 359 18.44 -13.76 4.84
CA TYR A 359 19.81 -13.74 5.35
C TYR A 359 19.88 -13.16 6.77
N LYS A 360 19.12 -12.09 7.00
CA LYS A 360 18.94 -11.52 8.32
C LYS A 360 17.57 -11.90 8.84
N GLN A 361 17.48 -13.05 9.51
CA GLN A 361 16.20 -13.50 10.06
C GLN A 361 15.84 -12.82 11.37
N HIS A 362 16.75 -12.08 12.01
CA HIS A 362 16.50 -11.43 13.29
C HIS A 362 16.77 -9.93 13.19
N PHE A 363 15.73 -9.13 13.40
CA PHE A 363 15.80 -7.68 13.45
C PHE A 363 15.48 -7.23 14.86
N LYS A 364 16.50 -6.74 15.57
CA LYS A 364 16.38 -6.33 16.97
C LYS A 364 16.73 -4.84 17.08
N ALA A 365 15.81 -4.04 17.61
CA ALA A 365 16.08 -2.65 17.94
C ALA A 365 16.93 -2.54 19.22
N GLU A 366 17.65 -1.44 19.40
CA GLU A 366 18.58 -1.29 20.53
C GLU A 366 17.83 -1.06 21.85
N THR A 367 18.37 -1.62 22.94
CA THR A 367 17.88 -1.36 24.30
C THR A 367 18.32 0.02 24.76
N GLY A 368 17.43 0.74 25.44
CA GLY A 368 17.73 2.04 26.01
C GLY A 368 18.80 1.95 27.11
N ILE A 369 19.64 2.98 27.22
CA ILE A 369 20.72 2.99 28.21
C ILE A 369 20.15 3.24 29.60
N HIS A 370 20.71 2.59 30.62
CA HIS A 370 20.36 2.86 32.01
C HIS A 370 20.70 4.31 32.42
N GLY A 371 19.95 4.85 33.36
CA GLY A 371 20.27 6.13 33.98
C GLY A 371 21.58 6.06 34.76
N MET A 372 22.17 7.21 35.05
CA MET A 372 23.41 7.32 35.81
C MET A 372 23.32 8.41 36.88
N GLY A 373 24.27 8.42 37.80
CA GLY A 373 24.45 9.49 38.78
C GLY A 373 24.65 10.86 38.13
N ARG A 374 24.59 11.93 38.93
CA ARG A 374 24.61 13.34 38.49
C ARG A 374 23.41 13.73 37.59
N ASN A 375 22.25 13.13 37.82
CA ASN A 375 20.99 13.33 37.08
C ASN A 375 21.11 13.06 35.57
N ARG A 376 21.90 12.06 35.19
CA ARG A 376 22.12 11.74 33.78
C ARG A 376 21.10 10.70 33.33
N THR A 377 20.12 11.13 32.54
CA THR A 377 19.18 10.22 31.88
C THR A 377 19.88 9.44 30.78
N GLY A 378 19.59 8.14 30.69
CA GLY A 378 20.14 7.26 29.67
C GLY A 378 19.61 7.58 28.28
N ALA A 379 20.44 7.42 27.25
CA ALA A 379 20.06 7.64 25.87
C ALA A 379 19.02 6.61 25.38
N HIS A 380 18.18 7.03 24.44
CA HIS A 380 17.23 6.14 23.76
C HIS A 380 17.96 5.14 22.87
N GLY A 381 17.43 3.92 22.80
CA GLY A 381 17.86 2.92 21.84
C GLY A 381 17.42 3.30 20.42
N LYS A 382 18.25 2.99 19.43
CA LYS A 382 17.93 3.19 18.00
C LYS A 382 16.88 2.21 17.50
N ASP A 383 16.01 2.71 16.64
CA ASP A 383 14.99 1.93 15.93
C ASP A 383 15.64 1.03 14.86
N VAL A 384 14.96 -0.05 14.50
CA VAL A 384 15.31 -0.90 13.35
C VAL A 384 14.24 -0.76 12.28
N VAL A 385 14.64 -0.46 11.05
CA VAL A 385 13.75 -0.28 9.90
C VAL A 385 13.94 -1.44 8.92
N LEU A 386 12.85 -2.14 8.63
CA LEU A 386 12.75 -3.19 7.62
C LEU A 386 12.28 -2.54 6.31
N LYS A 387 13.14 -2.47 5.30
CA LYS A 387 12.80 -1.94 3.96
C LYS A 387 12.22 -2.99 3.01
N VAL A 388 11.00 -2.80 2.51
CA VAL A 388 10.28 -3.77 1.65
C VAL A 388 9.82 -3.16 0.30
N PRO A 389 9.64 -3.97 -0.77
CA PRO A 389 9.01 -3.56 -2.02
C PRO A 389 7.57 -3.07 -1.89
N VAL A 390 7.11 -2.29 -2.86
CA VAL A 390 5.68 -1.94 -3.03
C VAL A 390 4.87 -3.21 -3.34
N GLY A 391 3.72 -3.37 -2.69
CA GLY A 391 2.87 -4.56 -2.78
C GLY A 391 3.24 -5.66 -1.78
N THR A 392 3.99 -5.32 -0.72
CA THR A 392 4.40 -6.26 0.34
C THR A 392 3.38 -6.32 1.46
N GLN A 393 2.91 -7.51 1.76
CA GLN A 393 2.09 -7.86 2.91
C GLN A 393 2.94 -8.41 4.06
N ILE A 394 2.63 -7.97 5.26
CA ILE A 394 3.16 -8.48 6.52
C ILE A 394 2.06 -9.29 7.21
N LEU A 395 2.32 -10.56 7.50
CA LEU A 395 1.41 -11.50 8.14
C LEU A 395 1.99 -11.95 9.49
N GLU A 396 1.15 -12.32 10.44
CA GLU A 396 1.57 -13.02 11.67
C GLU A 396 2.15 -14.40 11.37
N GLU A 397 2.71 -15.05 12.39
CA GLU A 397 3.31 -16.39 12.26
C GLU A 397 2.36 -17.46 11.69
N ASP A 398 1.06 -17.30 11.90
CA ASP A 398 0.00 -18.17 11.36
C ASP A 398 -0.15 -18.08 9.82
N ASN A 399 0.48 -17.09 9.18
CA ASN A 399 0.48 -16.86 7.74
C ASN A 399 -0.91 -16.52 7.14
N GLU A 400 -1.89 -16.22 8.01
CA GLU A 400 -3.28 -15.90 7.67
C GLU A 400 -3.67 -14.50 8.14
N THR A 401 -3.23 -14.10 9.34
CA THR A 401 -3.57 -12.82 9.95
C THR A 401 -2.70 -11.69 9.37
N LEU A 402 -3.30 -10.80 8.58
CA LEU A 402 -2.62 -9.65 7.98
C LEU A 402 -2.36 -8.55 9.02
N ILE A 403 -1.08 -8.27 9.26
CA ILE A 403 -0.62 -7.18 10.13
C ILE A 403 -0.63 -5.85 9.36
N ALA A 404 -0.11 -5.85 8.13
CA ALA A 404 -0.04 -4.66 7.30
C ALA A 404 0.08 -5.01 5.80
N ASP A 405 -0.46 -4.16 4.93
CA ASP A 405 -0.26 -4.23 3.47
C ASP A 405 0.35 -2.90 3.02
N LEU A 406 1.56 -2.97 2.44
CA LEU A 406 2.28 -1.79 2.00
C LEU A 406 2.15 -1.67 0.48
N THR A 407 1.38 -0.67 0.04
CA THR A 407 0.92 -0.51 -1.35
C THR A 407 1.48 0.73 -2.02
N GLU A 408 2.18 1.58 -1.26
CA GLU A 408 2.72 2.83 -1.77
C GLU A 408 4.18 3.05 -1.39
N LEU A 409 4.88 3.75 -2.27
CA LEU A 409 6.27 4.12 -2.08
C LEU A 409 6.43 5.07 -0.90
N GLY A 410 7.33 4.76 0.04
CA GLY A 410 7.58 5.54 1.26
C GLY A 410 6.61 5.26 2.41
N GLN A 411 5.64 4.35 2.25
CA GLN A 411 4.70 3.99 3.32
C GLN A 411 5.44 3.33 4.50
N GLN A 412 5.24 3.82 5.73
CA GLN A 412 5.86 3.29 6.94
C GLN A 412 4.83 2.71 7.92
N VAL A 413 5.16 1.59 8.54
CA VAL A 413 4.34 0.90 9.55
C VAL A 413 5.19 0.65 10.80
N HIS A 414 4.74 1.16 11.94
CA HIS A 414 5.34 0.82 13.24
C HIS A 414 4.88 -0.57 13.67
N LEU A 415 5.78 -1.55 13.56
CA LEU A 415 5.46 -2.96 13.78
C LEU A 415 5.54 -3.37 15.25
N LEU A 416 6.56 -2.93 16.00
CA LEU A 416 6.73 -3.20 17.44
C LEU A 416 7.21 -1.94 18.18
N LYS A 417 6.65 -1.67 19.37
CA LYS A 417 7.02 -0.50 20.18
C LYS A 417 8.13 -0.83 21.18
N GLY A 418 9.13 0.05 21.29
CA GLY A 418 10.19 -0.09 22.29
C GLY A 418 9.74 0.17 23.72
N GLY A 419 10.29 -0.59 24.67
CA GLY A 419 9.97 -0.51 26.09
C GLY A 419 10.36 0.84 26.72
N ASN A 420 9.53 1.35 27.63
CA ASN A 420 9.78 2.61 28.33
C ASN A 420 10.93 2.51 29.34
N GLY A 421 11.71 3.59 29.46
CA GLY A 421 12.78 3.69 30.44
C GLY A 421 12.26 3.73 31.89
N GLY A 422 13.02 3.15 32.81
CA GLY A 422 12.72 3.12 34.23
C GLY A 422 13.12 4.42 34.93
N PHE A 423 12.27 4.89 35.85
CA PHE A 423 12.55 6.09 36.63
C PHE A 423 13.69 5.90 37.63
N GLY A 424 14.63 6.85 37.68
CA GLY A 424 15.71 6.92 38.64
C GLY A 424 15.23 7.41 40.01
N ASN A 425 16.10 7.33 41.02
CA ASN A 425 15.73 7.70 42.39
C ASN A 425 15.46 9.20 42.56
N ALA A 426 16.01 10.06 41.70
CA ALA A 426 15.70 11.49 41.69
C ALA A 426 14.22 11.77 41.35
N HIS A 427 13.62 10.95 40.48
CA HIS A 427 12.21 11.05 40.08
C HIS A 427 11.23 10.74 41.23
N PHE A 428 11.67 9.99 42.25
CA PHE A 428 10.86 9.66 43.43
C PHE A 428 11.03 10.64 44.59
N LYS A 429 11.81 11.71 44.41
CA LYS A 429 12.03 12.72 45.44
C LYS A 429 10.74 13.51 45.66
N SER A 430 10.31 13.62 46.90
CA SER A 430 9.15 14.43 47.30
C SER A 430 9.45 15.19 48.60
N SER A 431 8.54 16.09 49.01
CA SER A 431 8.65 16.82 50.27
C SER A 431 8.80 15.90 51.49
N VAL A 432 8.21 14.70 51.44
CA VAL A 432 8.26 13.67 52.48
C VAL A 432 9.34 12.60 52.25
N ASN A 433 9.74 12.35 51.00
CA ASN A 433 10.79 11.37 50.67
C ASN A 433 12.01 12.07 50.06
N GLN A 434 12.87 12.62 50.93
CA GLN A 434 14.01 13.45 50.52
C GLN A 434 15.20 12.66 49.96
N ALA A 435 15.33 11.37 50.33
CA ALA A 435 16.42 10.49 49.90
C ALA A 435 15.91 9.11 49.44
N PRO A 436 15.17 9.03 48.33
CA PRO A 436 14.65 7.77 47.81
C PRO A 436 15.79 6.80 47.47
N ARG A 437 15.68 5.56 47.93
CA ARG A 437 16.65 4.46 47.67
C ARG A 437 16.12 3.42 46.69
N ARG A 438 15.15 3.81 45.85
CA ARG A 438 14.53 2.94 44.83
C ARG A 438 14.63 3.58 43.45
N ALA A 439 14.71 2.73 42.43
CA ALA A 439 14.54 3.08 41.02
C ALA A 439 13.70 1.98 40.36
N ASN A 440 13.04 2.30 39.24
CA ASN A 440 12.30 1.32 38.47
C ASN A 440 13.21 0.68 37.41
N PRO A 441 13.03 -0.62 37.11
CA PRO A 441 13.60 -1.19 35.88
C PRO A 441 12.91 -0.56 34.66
N GLY A 442 13.55 -0.64 33.49
CA GLY A 442 12.88 -0.35 32.23
C GLY A 442 11.90 -1.47 31.85
N LEU A 443 10.90 -1.13 31.04
CA LEU A 443 9.94 -2.11 30.52
C LEU A 443 10.59 -2.98 29.44
N GLU A 444 10.12 -4.22 29.34
CA GLU A 444 10.57 -5.14 28.30
C GLU A 444 10.04 -4.70 26.92
N GLY A 445 10.82 -4.97 25.88
CA GLY A 445 10.40 -4.80 24.49
C GLY A 445 9.59 -6.01 24.02
N GLU A 446 8.72 -5.78 23.04
CA GLU A 446 7.94 -6.81 22.35
C GLU A 446 8.80 -7.58 21.34
N GLU A 447 8.47 -8.86 21.11
CA GLU A 447 9.07 -9.73 20.09
C GLU A 447 8.04 -10.65 19.43
N LYS A 448 8.17 -10.93 18.13
CA LYS A 448 7.30 -11.86 17.38
C LYS A 448 7.95 -12.37 16.09
N TRP A 449 7.43 -13.47 15.53
CA TRP A 449 7.72 -13.92 14.16
C TRP A 449 6.66 -13.36 13.19
N ILE A 450 7.09 -12.93 12.01
CA ILE A 450 6.21 -12.43 10.94
C ILE A 450 6.60 -13.04 9.59
N TRP A 451 5.65 -13.04 8.65
CA TRP A 451 5.86 -13.40 7.25
C TRP A 451 5.73 -12.18 6.34
N LEU A 452 6.61 -12.06 5.35
CA LEU A 452 6.54 -11.05 4.30
C LEU A 452 6.17 -11.71 2.95
N ARG A 453 5.21 -11.14 2.20
CA ARG A 453 4.65 -11.68 0.94
C ARG A 453 4.32 -10.58 -0.09
N LEU A 454 4.71 -10.73 -1.37
CA LEU A 454 4.49 -9.74 -2.45
C LEU A 454 3.25 -10.05 -3.37
N LYS A 455 2.48 -9.05 -3.87
CA LYS A 455 1.28 -9.17 -4.77
C LYS A 455 1.48 -8.60 -6.22
N LEU A 456 0.78 -9.13 -7.25
CA LEU A 456 0.86 -8.74 -8.70
C LEU A 456 -0.56 -8.51 -9.37
N ILE A 457 -0.78 -7.58 -10.36
CA ILE A 457 -2.11 -7.17 -10.96
C ILE A 457 -2.06 -6.72 -12.47
N ALA A 458 -3.10 -6.95 -13.31
CA ALA A 458 -3.29 -6.49 -14.73
C ALA A 458 -4.71 -5.92 -15.07
N ASP A 459 -4.89 -5.04 -16.07
CA ASP A 459 -6.13 -4.25 -16.33
C ASP A 459 -7.14 -4.87 -17.32
N ALA A 460 -6.69 -5.54 -18.39
CA ALA A 460 -7.55 -6.15 -19.43
C ALA A 460 -7.10 -7.58 -19.76
N GLY A 461 -8.05 -8.48 -20.07
CA GLY A 461 -7.78 -9.88 -20.37
C GLY A 461 -8.15 -10.30 -21.79
N LEU A 462 -7.33 -11.13 -22.44
CA LEU A 462 -7.63 -11.75 -23.75
C LEU A 462 -8.13 -13.18 -23.58
N VAL A 463 -9.36 -13.47 -24.02
CA VAL A 463 -9.96 -14.82 -23.97
C VAL A 463 -10.25 -15.35 -25.38
N GLY A 464 -10.33 -16.68 -25.52
CA GLY A 464 -10.60 -17.36 -26.78
C GLY A 464 -9.84 -18.67 -26.90
N LEU A 465 -10.23 -19.53 -27.85
CA LEU A 465 -9.55 -20.80 -28.11
C LEU A 465 -8.05 -20.61 -28.45
N PRO A 466 -7.19 -21.64 -28.29
CA PRO A 466 -5.75 -21.53 -28.55
C PRO A 466 -5.39 -20.89 -29.90
N ASN A 467 -6.16 -21.22 -30.94
CA ASN A 467 -5.93 -20.73 -32.30
C ASN A 467 -6.52 -19.34 -32.59
N ALA A 468 -7.22 -18.69 -31.66
CA ALA A 468 -7.93 -17.43 -31.93
C ALA A 468 -7.04 -16.20 -32.18
N GLY A 469 -5.72 -16.32 -32.05
CA GLY A 469 -4.77 -15.23 -32.34
C GLY A 469 -4.50 -14.27 -31.18
N LYS A 470 -4.72 -14.70 -29.93
CA LYS A 470 -4.51 -13.89 -28.71
C LYS A 470 -3.09 -13.33 -28.57
N SER A 471 -2.09 -14.20 -28.62
CA SER A 471 -0.68 -13.80 -28.49
C SER A 471 -0.23 -12.92 -29.66
N THR A 472 -0.77 -13.15 -30.87
CA THR A 472 -0.55 -12.30 -32.05
C THR A 472 -1.15 -10.92 -31.86
N PHE A 473 -2.35 -10.81 -31.30
CA PHE A 473 -2.98 -9.54 -30.95
C PHE A 473 -2.13 -8.79 -29.92
N LEU A 474 -1.79 -9.41 -28.79
CA LEU A 474 -1.01 -8.79 -27.71
C LEU A 474 0.37 -8.30 -28.20
N SER A 475 1.05 -9.10 -29.03
CA SER A 475 2.34 -8.73 -29.62
C SER A 475 2.25 -7.53 -30.54
N LYS A 476 1.11 -7.34 -31.21
CA LYS A 476 0.89 -6.23 -32.14
C LYS A 476 0.61 -4.92 -31.41
N VAL A 477 -0.10 -4.97 -30.28
CA VAL A 477 -0.60 -3.78 -29.56
C VAL A 477 0.30 -3.31 -28.41
N SER A 478 1.27 -4.13 -27.99
CA SER A 478 2.18 -3.78 -26.89
C SER A 478 3.32 -2.87 -27.35
N ALA A 479 3.56 -1.77 -26.63
CA ALA A 479 4.61 -0.78 -26.92
C ALA A 479 6.04 -1.32 -26.68
N ALA A 480 6.15 -2.38 -25.87
CA ALA A 480 7.36 -3.21 -25.69
C ALA A 480 7.08 -4.63 -26.21
N LYS A 481 8.12 -5.41 -26.59
CA LYS A 481 7.93 -6.85 -26.83
C LYS A 481 7.21 -7.45 -25.61
N PRO A 482 6.08 -8.18 -25.78
CA PRO A 482 5.38 -8.80 -24.65
C PRO A 482 6.39 -9.58 -23.83
N LYS A 483 6.48 -9.25 -22.53
CA LYS A 483 7.33 -9.98 -21.62
C LYS A 483 6.53 -11.18 -21.15
N ILE A 484 7.13 -12.36 -21.23
CA ILE A 484 6.58 -13.57 -20.59
C ILE A 484 6.56 -13.25 -19.09
N ALA A 485 5.36 -13.21 -18.50
CA ALA A 485 5.23 -12.93 -17.09
C ALA A 485 5.22 -14.28 -16.35
N ASP A 486 6.34 -14.61 -15.71
CA ASP A 486 6.50 -15.84 -14.95
C ASP A 486 5.76 -15.70 -13.62
N TYR A 487 4.49 -16.12 -13.58
CA TYR A 487 3.70 -16.15 -12.35
C TYR A 487 3.61 -17.58 -11.77
N PRO A 488 3.80 -17.78 -10.46
CA PRO A 488 4.15 -19.09 -9.87
C PRO A 488 2.97 -20.04 -9.64
N PHE A 489 1.85 -19.82 -10.32
CA PHE A 489 0.60 -20.55 -10.09
C PHE A 489 -0.15 -20.85 -11.40
N THR A 490 0.52 -20.64 -12.54
CA THR A 490 0.01 -20.91 -13.87
C THR A 490 0.81 -22.05 -14.47
N THR A 491 0.17 -23.13 -14.93
CA THR A 491 0.84 -24.18 -15.72
C THR A 491 1.24 -23.71 -17.12
N ILE A 492 0.77 -22.53 -17.54
CA ILE A 492 1.05 -21.88 -18.82
C ILE A 492 1.26 -20.39 -18.55
N HIS A 493 2.42 -19.85 -18.95
CA HIS A 493 2.82 -18.46 -18.70
C HIS A 493 1.89 -17.47 -19.44
N PRO A 494 1.17 -16.56 -18.75
CA PRO A 494 0.43 -15.51 -19.42
C PRO A 494 1.40 -14.46 -19.97
N ASN A 495 1.19 -14.05 -21.22
CA ASN A 495 1.95 -12.95 -21.80
C ASN A 495 1.35 -11.63 -21.32
N LEU A 496 2.16 -10.73 -20.77
CA LEU A 496 1.72 -9.39 -20.37
C LEU A 496 2.30 -8.35 -21.33
N GLY A 497 1.44 -7.45 -21.81
CA GLY A 497 1.81 -6.34 -22.68
C GLY A 497 1.30 -5.02 -22.11
N ILE A 498 2.13 -3.97 -22.19
CA ILE A 498 1.70 -2.60 -21.91
C ILE A 498 1.22 -2.00 -23.23
N VAL A 499 -0.07 -1.69 -23.28
CA VAL A 499 -0.72 -1.15 -24.47
C VAL A 499 -0.83 0.36 -24.33
N GLN A 500 -0.61 1.08 -25.43
CA GLN A 500 -0.78 2.53 -25.52
C GLN A 500 -1.66 2.89 -26.71
N ILE A 501 -2.71 3.69 -26.50
CA ILE A 501 -3.62 4.15 -27.55
C ILE A 501 -4.21 5.52 -27.18
N ASP A 502 -4.19 6.46 -28.13
CA ASP A 502 -4.76 7.82 -27.98
C ASP A 502 -4.34 8.54 -26.67
N GLY A 503 -3.09 8.32 -26.21
CA GLY A 503 -2.56 8.90 -24.97
C GLY A 503 -2.90 8.14 -23.68
N ASN A 504 -3.69 7.07 -23.74
CA ASN A 504 -3.99 6.19 -22.61
C ASN A 504 -3.05 4.97 -22.58
N SER A 505 -2.67 4.51 -21.38
CA SER A 505 -1.88 3.29 -21.19
C SER A 505 -2.54 2.35 -20.18
N PHE A 506 -2.51 1.04 -20.47
CA PHE A 506 -3.07 0.01 -19.59
C PHE A 506 -2.36 -1.34 -19.80
N ALA A 507 -2.39 -2.20 -18.78
CA ALA A 507 -1.79 -3.53 -18.81
C ALA A 507 -2.78 -4.57 -19.37
N MET A 508 -2.37 -5.32 -20.40
CA MET A 508 -3.18 -6.37 -21.02
C MET A 508 -2.50 -7.75 -20.85
N ALA A 509 -3.26 -8.73 -20.38
CA ALA A 509 -2.80 -10.09 -20.18
C ALA A 509 -3.43 -11.07 -21.19
N ASP A 510 -2.62 -11.93 -21.79
CA ASP A 510 -3.06 -13.10 -22.54
C ASP A 510 -3.49 -14.19 -21.55
N ILE A 511 -4.70 -14.70 -21.67
CA ILE A 511 -5.23 -15.78 -20.82
C ILE A 511 -4.98 -17.07 -21.59
N PRO A 512 -3.90 -17.83 -21.29
CA PRO A 512 -3.62 -19.08 -21.95
C PRO A 512 -4.80 -20.05 -21.93
N GLY A 513 -4.92 -20.77 -23.05
CA GLY A 513 -6.13 -21.48 -23.46
C GLY A 513 -6.67 -22.39 -22.37
N LEU A 514 -7.94 -22.15 -22.04
CA LEU A 514 -8.82 -23.14 -21.43
C LEU A 514 -8.74 -24.39 -22.32
N ILE A 515 -8.17 -25.46 -21.76
CA ILE A 515 -8.01 -26.75 -22.43
C ILE A 515 -9.16 -27.66 -22.01
N GLU A 516 -9.64 -28.45 -22.96
CA GLU A 516 -10.61 -29.53 -22.74
C GLU A 516 -10.14 -30.41 -21.56
N GLY A 517 -10.89 -30.40 -20.45
CA GLY A 517 -10.57 -31.19 -19.25
C GLY A 517 -9.94 -30.41 -18.07
N ALA A 518 -9.81 -29.08 -18.13
CA ALA A 518 -9.32 -28.28 -16.98
C ALA A 518 -10.16 -28.41 -15.70
N HIS A 519 -11.43 -28.84 -15.81
CA HIS A 519 -12.34 -29.03 -14.68
C HIS A 519 -12.16 -30.38 -13.94
N GLU A 520 -11.48 -31.38 -14.55
CA GLU A 520 -11.47 -32.77 -14.04
C GLU A 520 -10.19 -33.19 -13.29
N GLY A 521 -9.17 -32.33 -13.14
CA GLY A 521 -7.96 -32.76 -12.41
C GLY A 521 -6.97 -31.69 -11.99
N THR A 522 -6.57 -31.74 -10.71
CA THR A 522 -5.32 -31.22 -10.11
C THR A 522 -5.20 -29.72 -9.77
N GLY A 523 -6.24 -29.02 -9.32
CA GLY A 523 -6.08 -27.78 -8.52
C GLY A 523 -5.24 -26.64 -9.12
N LEU A 524 -5.05 -26.67 -10.45
CA LEU A 524 -4.18 -25.79 -11.23
C LEU A 524 -5.00 -24.70 -11.97
N GLY A 525 -6.27 -24.99 -12.31
CA GLY A 525 -7.20 -24.03 -12.92
C GLY A 525 -7.64 -22.91 -11.98
N ASP A 526 -7.97 -23.26 -10.72
CA ASP A 526 -8.41 -22.31 -9.67
C ASP A 526 -7.41 -21.20 -9.36
N ARG A 527 -6.12 -21.47 -9.53
CA ARG A 527 -5.05 -20.54 -9.17
C ARG A 527 -4.70 -19.55 -10.27
N PHE A 528 -4.90 -19.93 -11.53
CA PHE A 528 -4.62 -19.13 -12.72
C PHE A 528 -5.67 -18.04 -12.94
N LEU A 529 -6.95 -18.40 -12.85
CA LEU A 529 -8.06 -17.50 -13.16
C LEU A 529 -8.33 -16.45 -12.07
N GLY A 530 -7.86 -16.65 -10.83
CA GLY A 530 -7.84 -15.60 -9.78
C GLY A 530 -7.03 -14.34 -10.13
N HIS A 531 -6.19 -14.40 -11.17
CA HIS A 531 -5.45 -13.24 -11.69
C HIS A 531 -6.23 -12.53 -12.80
N VAL A 532 -7.06 -13.29 -13.51
CA VAL A 532 -8.00 -12.81 -14.52
C VAL A 532 -9.26 -12.21 -13.89
N GLU A 533 -9.65 -12.67 -12.70
CA GLU A 533 -10.68 -12.07 -11.84
C GLU A 533 -10.43 -10.58 -11.57
N ARG A 534 -9.18 -10.11 -11.69
CA ARG A 534 -8.80 -8.71 -11.46
C ARG A 534 -8.73 -7.85 -12.73
N THR A 535 -9.01 -8.42 -13.90
CA THR A 535 -9.19 -7.65 -15.14
C THR A 535 -10.53 -6.93 -15.13
N ARG A 536 -10.60 -5.73 -15.68
CA ARG A 536 -11.84 -4.92 -15.71
C ARG A 536 -12.71 -5.24 -16.93
N VAL A 537 -12.10 -5.69 -18.02
CA VAL A 537 -12.76 -5.99 -19.29
C VAL A 537 -12.10 -7.19 -19.96
N LEU A 538 -12.90 -7.98 -20.67
CA LEU A 538 -12.43 -9.11 -21.48
C LEU A 538 -12.57 -8.80 -22.97
N LEU A 539 -11.53 -9.09 -23.76
CA LEU A 539 -11.59 -9.15 -25.22
C LEU A 539 -11.62 -10.61 -25.65
N HIS A 540 -12.75 -11.05 -26.20
CA HIS A 540 -12.96 -12.41 -26.67
C HIS A 540 -12.68 -12.51 -28.16
N LEU A 541 -11.59 -13.17 -28.51
CA LEU A 541 -11.20 -13.45 -29.90
C LEU A 541 -11.76 -14.80 -30.35
N VAL A 542 -12.48 -14.81 -31.47
CA VAL A 542 -13.05 -16.02 -32.09
C VAL A 542 -12.51 -16.15 -33.51
N ASP A 543 -11.87 -17.27 -33.83
CA ASP A 543 -11.23 -17.49 -35.14
C ASP A 543 -12.27 -17.63 -36.25
N GLY A 544 -12.31 -16.69 -37.21
CA GLY A 544 -13.19 -16.79 -38.37
C GLY A 544 -12.67 -17.68 -39.50
N SER A 545 -11.38 -17.99 -39.51
CA SER A 545 -10.71 -18.78 -40.56
C SER A 545 -10.71 -20.30 -40.29
N GLY A 546 -11.18 -20.70 -39.10
CA GLY A 546 -11.25 -22.09 -38.67
C GLY A 546 -12.26 -22.94 -39.43
N LEU A 547 -12.11 -24.26 -39.32
CA LEU A 547 -13.06 -25.25 -39.85
C LEU A 547 -14.37 -25.28 -39.06
N GLU A 548 -14.31 -24.92 -37.78
CA GLU A 548 -15.45 -24.91 -36.85
C GLU A 548 -16.37 -23.71 -37.06
N ASP A 549 -17.58 -23.77 -36.51
CA ASP A 549 -18.50 -22.64 -36.49
C ASP A 549 -18.12 -21.64 -35.37
N PRO A 550 -17.95 -20.33 -35.67
CA PRO A 550 -17.61 -19.32 -34.67
C PRO A 550 -18.59 -19.23 -33.50
N GLY A 551 -19.88 -19.46 -33.74
CA GLY A 551 -20.90 -19.45 -32.70
C GLY A 551 -20.70 -20.57 -31.68
N GLU A 552 -20.35 -21.77 -32.14
CA GLU A 552 -20.00 -22.89 -31.27
C GLU A 552 -18.70 -22.65 -30.51
N SER A 553 -17.64 -22.14 -31.18
CA SER A 553 -16.38 -21.78 -30.51
C SER A 553 -16.58 -20.75 -29.39
N TYR A 554 -17.48 -19.78 -29.58
CA TYR A 554 -17.85 -18.81 -28.55
C TYR A 554 -18.54 -19.46 -27.35
N LYS A 555 -19.51 -20.37 -27.60
CA LYS A 555 -20.25 -21.07 -26.53
C LYS A 555 -19.34 -21.96 -25.68
N VAL A 556 -18.35 -22.60 -26.29
CA VAL A 556 -17.35 -23.41 -25.56
C VAL A 556 -16.61 -22.55 -24.53
N VAL A 557 -16.03 -21.44 -24.97
CA VAL A 557 -15.28 -20.53 -24.09
C VAL A 557 -16.19 -19.88 -23.05
N ARG A 558 -17.45 -19.54 -23.39
CA ARG A 558 -18.43 -19.04 -22.42
C ARG A 558 -18.80 -20.06 -21.36
N GLY A 559 -19.05 -21.31 -21.75
CA GLY A 559 -19.37 -22.39 -20.81
C GLY A 559 -18.24 -22.61 -19.80
N GLU A 560 -16.99 -22.45 -20.23
CA GLU A 560 -15.82 -22.54 -19.35
C GLU A 560 -15.71 -21.33 -18.39
N LEU A 561 -15.97 -20.11 -18.87
CA LEU A 561 -16.00 -18.91 -18.02
C LEU A 561 -17.12 -18.98 -16.96
N GLU A 562 -18.28 -19.55 -17.31
CA GLU A 562 -19.42 -19.76 -16.41
C GLU A 562 -19.16 -20.88 -15.41
N ALA A 563 -18.57 -22.01 -15.85
CA ALA A 563 -18.23 -23.14 -15.00
C ALA A 563 -17.16 -22.78 -13.95
N TYR A 564 -16.31 -21.79 -14.22
CA TYR A 564 -15.29 -21.33 -13.29
C TYR A 564 -15.83 -20.48 -12.13
N GLY A 565 -16.76 -19.55 -12.39
CA GLY A 565 -17.30 -18.63 -11.38
C GLY A 565 -16.49 -17.33 -11.18
N GLY A 566 -16.55 -16.72 -10.00
CA GLY A 566 -15.77 -15.50 -9.68
C GLY A 566 -16.21 -14.21 -10.40
N GLY A 567 -17.44 -14.17 -10.94
CA GLY A 567 -17.98 -13.00 -11.65
C GLY A 567 -17.35 -12.75 -13.03
N LEU A 568 -16.51 -13.65 -13.54
CA LEU A 568 -15.85 -13.53 -14.86
C LEU A 568 -16.86 -13.48 -16.03
N ALA A 569 -17.93 -14.26 -15.92
CA ALA A 569 -19.01 -14.29 -16.89
C ALA A 569 -19.88 -13.02 -16.91
N GLU A 570 -19.80 -12.19 -15.86
CA GLU A 570 -20.58 -10.95 -15.70
C GLU A 570 -19.80 -9.71 -16.18
N LYS A 571 -18.51 -9.87 -16.48
CA LYS A 571 -17.64 -8.77 -16.89
C LYS A 571 -18.03 -8.21 -18.25
N PRO A 572 -17.78 -6.91 -18.49
CA PRO A 572 -17.86 -6.34 -19.82
C PRO A 572 -17.00 -7.15 -20.81
N GLU A 573 -17.66 -7.74 -21.81
CA GLU A 573 -17.06 -8.60 -22.82
C GLU A 573 -17.18 -7.95 -24.21
N ILE A 574 -16.04 -7.76 -24.87
CA ILE A 574 -15.98 -7.31 -26.27
C ILE A 574 -15.69 -8.54 -27.14
N VAL A 575 -16.64 -8.92 -27.99
CA VAL A 575 -16.51 -10.08 -28.89
C VAL A 575 -15.98 -9.64 -30.25
N ALA A 576 -14.92 -10.29 -30.71
CA ALA A 576 -14.26 -9.99 -31.99
C ALA A 576 -14.05 -11.26 -32.83
N LEU A 577 -14.51 -11.21 -34.09
CA LEU A 577 -14.19 -12.21 -35.11
C LEU A 577 -12.78 -11.92 -35.62
N SER A 578 -11.81 -12.78 -35.30
CA SER A 578 -10.41 -12.61 -35.62
C SER A 578 -10.02 -13.31 -36.94
N LYS A 579 -8.86 -12.95 -37.49
CA LYS A 579 -8.26 -13.49 -38.74
C LYS A 579 -9.12 -13.30 -40.00
N CYS A 580 -9.91 -12.23 -40.06
CA CYS A 580 -10.74 -11.96 -41.24
C CYS A 580 -9.95 -11.61 -42.51
N ASP A 581 -8.64 -11.36 -42.41
CA ASP A 581 -7.76 -11.18 -43.57
C ASP A 581 -7.65 -12.43 -44.47
N ALA A 582 -7.97 -13.61 -43.94
CA ALA A 582 -7.97 -14.87 -44.67
C ALA A 582 -9.33 -15.24 -45.30
N LEU A 583 -10.34 -14.38 -45.22
CA LEU A 583 -11.72 -14.66 -45.62
C LEU A 583 -12.21 -13.71 -46.72
N THR A 584 -13.15 -14.18 -47.55
CA THR A 584 -13.89 -13.32 -48.49
C THR A 584 -15.01 -12.57 -47.76
N GLU A 585 -15.49 -11.46 -48.33
CA GLU A 585 -16.55 -10.64 -47.73
C GLU A 585 -17.84 -11.44 -47.45
N ASP A 586 -18.21 -12.35 -48.35
CA ASP A 586 -19.39 -13.22 -48.17
C ASP A 586 -19.23 -14.17 -46.96
N LEU A 587 -18.04 -14.75 -46.79
CA LEU A 587 -17.73 -15.62 -45.65
C LEU A 587 -17.64 -14.84 -44.33
N ILE A 588 -17.10 -13.62 -44.34
CA ILE A 588 -17.09 -12.76 -43.15
C ILE A 588 -18.52 -12.47 -42.69
N ALA A 589 -19.43 -12.17 -43.63
CA ALA A 589 -20.83 -11.92 -43.32
C ALA A 589 -21.53 -13.14 -42.73
N GLU A 590 -21.33 -14.33 -43.33
CA GLU A 590 -21.89 -15.59 -42.85
C GLU A 590 -21.39 -15.94 -41.44
N ARG A 591 -20.06 -15.92 -41.24
CA ARG A 591 -19.40 -16.25 -39.96
C ARG A 591 -19.74 -15.24 -38.86
N SER A 592 -19.81 -13.96 -39.19
CA SER A 592 -20.23 -12.91 -38.27
C SER A 592 -21.68 -13.08 -37.84
N ALA A 593 -22.58 -13.48 -38.76
CA ALA A 593 -23.99 -13.71 -38.43
C ALA A 593 -24.17 -14.90 -37.48
N SER A 594 -23.40 -15.98 -37.68
CA SER A 594 -23.40 -17.13 -36.76
C SER A 594 -22.93 -16.77 -35.35
N LEU A 595 -21.86 -15.97 -35.26
CA LEU A 595 -21.34 -15.50 -33.98
C LEU A 595 -22.32 -14.51 -33.30
N GLU A 596 -22.92 -13.60 -34.06
CA GLU A 596 -23.94 -12.66 -33.56
C GLU A 596 -25.16 -13.39 -32.98
N ALA A 597 -25.62 -14.47 -33.64
CA ALA A 597 -26.71 -15.30 -33.15
C ALA A 597 -26.39 -16.01 -31.81
N SER A 598 -25.11 -16.27 -31.53
CA SER A 598 -24.68 -16.96 -30.31
C SER A 598 -24.33 -16.02 -29.15
N CYS A 599 -23.70 -14.87 -29.43
CA CYS A 599 -23.27 -13.92 -28.39
C CYS A 599 -24.28 -12.79 -28.13
N GLY A 600 -25.31 -12.63 -28.97
CA GLY A 600 -26.34 -11.61 -28.80
C GLY A 600 -25.87 -10.16 -29.03
N GLN A 601 -24.62 -9.98 -29.50
CA GLN A 601 -24.05 -8.67 -29.86
C GLN A 601 -23.36 -8.74 -31.21
N LYS A 602 -23.29 -7.60 -31.91
CA LYS A 602 -22.63 -7.53 -33.21
C LYS A 602 -21.10 -7.66 -33.04
N PRO A 603 -20.46 -8.73 -33.56
CA PRO A 603 -19.03 -8.95 -33.37
C PRO A 603 -18.17 -7.90 -34.09
N LEU A 604 -17.04 -7.55 -33.48
CA LEU A 604 -16.03 -6.72 -34.13
C LEU A 604 -15.22 -7.55 -35.14
N ILE A 605 -15.29 -7.20 -36.42
CA ILE A 605 -14.42 -7.79 -37.45
C ILE A 605 -12.98 -7.31 -37.24
N LEU A 606 -12.04 -8.22 -36.98
CA LEU A 606 -10.70 -7.87 -36.52
C LEU A 606 -9.61 -8.70 -37.22
N SER A 607 -8.49 -8.07 -37.52
CA SER A 607 -7.26 -8.79 -37.90
C SER A 607 -6.03 -8.14 -37.29
N SER A 608 -5.36 -8.88 -36.41
CA SER A 608 -4.07 -8.49 -35.83
C SER A 608 -2.95 -8.42 -36.88
N ALA A 609 -3.05 -9.23 -37.94
CA ALA A 609 -2.04 -9.32 -38.99
C ALA A 609 -2.08 -8.10 -39.93
N SER A 610 -3.27 -7.75 -40.43
CA SER A 610 -3.45 -6.58 -41.31
C SER A 610 -3.62 -5.26 -40.54
N GLY A 611 -3.89 -5.32 -39.23
CA GLY A 611 -4.23 -4.17 -38.41
C GLY A 611 -5.69 -3.74 -38.49
N LEU A 612 -6.52 -4.47 -39.26
CA LEU A 612 -7.94 -4.15 -39.44
C LEU A 612 -8.66 -4.08 -38.08
N ASN A 613 -9.22 -2.91 -37.78
CA ASN A 613 -10.00 -2.61 -36.57
C ASN A 613 -9.29 -2.86 -35.22
N VAL A 614 -7.97 -3.02 -35.20
CA VAL A 614 -7.20 -3.18 -33.95
C VAL A 614 -7.34 -1.94 -33.06
N ASP A 615 -7.14 -0.75 -33.61
CA ASP A 615 -7.31 0.51 -32.86
C ASP A 615 -8.75 0.69 -32.35
N ARG A 616 -9.73 0.19 -33.10
CA ARG A 616 -11.15 0.21 -32.70
C ARG A 616 -11.39 -0.72 -31.51
N ALA A 617 -10.79 -1.91 -31.49
CA ALA A 617 -10.82 -2.79 -30.33
C ALA A 617 -10.18 -2.12 -29.10
N LEU A 618 -9.00 -1.53 -29.26
CA LEU A 618 -8.29 -0.84 -28.17
C LEU A 618 -9.09 0.33 -27.60
N ARG A 619 -9.73 1.15 -28.45
CA ARG A 619 -10.62 2.23 -28.00
C ARG A 619 -11.86 1.71 -27.27
N MET A 620 -12.42 0.57 -27.70
CA MET A 620 -13.55 -0.04 -27.00
C MET A 620 -13.14 -0.57 -25.62
N ILE A 621 -11.94 -1.15 -25.49
CA ILE A 621 -11.37 -1.57 -24.21
C ILE A 621 -11.14 -0.37 -23.29
N VAL A 622 -10.50 0.70 -23.78
CA VAL A 622 -10.30 1.93 -23.01
C VAL A 622 -11.62 2.51 -22.54
N ARG A 623 -12.64 2.59 -23.42
CA ARG A 623 -13.98 3.04 -23.02
C ARG A 623 -14.64 2.12 -22.00
N ALA A 624 -14.43 0.81 -22.07
CA ALA A 624 -14.97 -0.12 -21.07
C ALA A 624 -14.26 0.04 -19.72
N ILE A 625 -12.94 0.24 -19.74
CA ILE A 625 -12.14 0.55 -18.54
C ILE A 625 -12.55 1.90 -17.95
N ASP A 626 -12.73 2.92 -18.79
CA ASP A 626 -13.11 4.26 -18.36
C ASP A 626 -14.57 4.30 -17.91
N LYS A 627 -15.47 3.54 -18.55
CA LYS A 627 -16.84 3.36 -18.08
C LYS A 627 -16.90 2.61 -16.76
N ASP A 628 -16.09 1.57 -16.57
CA ASP A 628 -15.95 0.90 -15.26
C ASP A 628 -15.40 1.88 -14.21
N LYS A 629 -14.45 2.75 -14.58
CA LYS A 629 -14.00 3.85 -13.71
C LYS A 629 -15.08 4.91 -13.49
N GLU A 630 -15.90 5.25 -14.47
CA GLU A 630 -16.99 6.23 -14.37
C GLU A 630 -18.17 5.67 -13.57
N ASP A 631 -18.56 4.42 -13.77
CA ASP A 631 -19.58 3.71 -13.00
C ASP A 631 -19.10 3.51 -11.55
N ALA A 632 -17.81 3.24 -11.34
CA ALA A 632 -17.18 3.28 -10.01
C ALA A 632 -17.09 4.71 -9.43
N ALA A 633 -16.98 5.75 -10.27
CA ALA A 633 -17.00 7.16 -9.83
C ALA A 633 -18.43 7.64 -9.50
N ASN A 634 -19.44 7.16 -10.23
CA ASN A 634 -20.87 7.44 -10.05
C ASN A 634 -21.45 6.72 -8.82
N GLN A 635 -20.75 5.74 -8.25
CA GLN A 635 -21.06 5.18 -6.92
C GLN A 635 -20.98 6.22 -5.78
N GLY A 636 -20.55 7.46 -6.06
CA GLY A 636 -20.50 8.57 -5.12
C GLY A 636 -21.67 9.58 -5.17
N GLU A 637 -22.68 9.43 -6.05
CA GLU A 637 -23.81 10.37 -6.10
C GLU A 637 -24.98 9.96 -5.19
N LEU A 638 -25.56 10.93 -4.48
CA LEU A 638 -26.72 10.71 -3.61
C LEU A 638 -27.97 10.38 -4.43
N LYS A 639 -28.61 9.24 -4.16
CA LYS A 639 -29.93 8.87 -4.70
C LYS A 639 -31.04 9.75 -4.09
N ARG A 640 -31.24 10.95 -4.64
CA ARG A 640 -32.18 11.94 -4.12
C ARG A 640 -33.61 11.42 -4.04
N ASP A 641 -34.12 10.81 -5.12
CA ASP A 641 -35.50 10.32 -5.16
C ASP A 641 -35.79 9.25 -4.09
N TRP A 642 -34.80 8.38 -3.83
CA TRP A 642 -34.88 7.40 -2.76
C TRP A 642 -34.86 8.04 -1.38
N LEU A 643 -33.98 9.02 -1.16
CA LEU A 643 -33.92 9.76 0.11
C LEU A 643 -35.23 10.50 0.39
N GLU A 644 -35.82 11.15 -0.62
CA GLU A 644 -37.12 11.82 -0.49
C GLU A 644 -38.23 10.83 -0.11
N ALA A 645 -38.26 9.66 -0.75
CA ALA A 645 -39.25 8.62 -0.44
C ALA A 645 -39.09 8.10 1.00
N LEU A 646 -37.86 7.85 1.46
CA LEU A 646 -37.58 7.48 2.85
C LEU A 646 -37.99 8.58 3.84
N VAL A 647 -37.66 9.84 3.54
CA VAL A 647 -38.04 10.97 4.40
C VAL A 647 -39.55 11.14 4.47
N SER A 648 -40.27 10.92 3.37
CA SER A 648 -41.73 10.91 3.37
C SER A 648 -42.29 9.87 4.33
N ASP A 649 -41.74 8.66 4.36
CA ASP A 649 -42.14 7.62 5.32
C ASP A 649 -41.85 8.04 6.78
N ILE A 650 -40.68 8.62 7.03
CA ILE A 650 -40.30 9.12 8.36
C ILE A 650 -41.23 10.24 8.83
N VAL A 651 -41.58 11.16 7.94
CA VAL A 651 -42.53 12.24 8.23
C VAL A 651 -43.91 11.70 8.57
N ARG A 652 -44.36 10.65 7.86
CA ARG A 652 -45.61 9.96 8.17
C ARG A 652 -45.57 9.38 9.59
N LEU A 653 -44.56 8.58 9.92
CA LEU A 653 -44.42 7.95 11.25
C LEU A 653 -44.29 8.98 12.38
N THR A 654 -43.51 10.04 12.18
CA THR A 654 -43.40 11.13 13.17
C THR A 654 -44.71 11.91 13.35
N THR A 655 -45.55 11.97 12.33
CA THR A 655 -46.88 12.59 12.41
C THR A 655 -47.89 11.67 13.11
N GLU A 656 -47.72 10.35 12.98
CA GLU A 656 -48.46 9.32 13.73
C GLU A 656 -48.02 9.22 15.21
N GLY A 657 -46.98 9.97 15.61
CA GLY A 657 -46.53 10.10 17.00
C GLY A 657 -45.28 9.30 17.36
N ALA A 658 -44.59 8.71 16.39
CA ALA A 658 -43.33 8.00 16.62
C ALA A 658 -42.14 8.96 16.74
N ASP A 659 -41.28 8.74 17.72
CA ASP A 659 -39.96 9.39 17.81
C ASP A 659 -38.99 8.66 16.87
N ILE A 660 -38.45 9.36 15.86
CA ILE A 660 -37.55 8.78 14.86
C ILE A 660 -36.16 9.42 14.95
N LEU A 661 -35.14 8.58 14.91
CA LEU A 661 -33.74 8.96 14.68
C LEU A 661 -33.18 8.15 13.51
N ILE A 662 -32.16 8.67 12.86
CA ILE A 662 -31.55 8.05 11.67
C ILE A 662 -30.08 7.80 11.96
N VAL A 663 -29.59 6.60 11.64
CA VAL A 663 -28.16 6.30 11.55
C VAL A 663 -27.84 6.07 10.08
N SER A 664 -27.01 6.92 9.48
CA SER A 664 -26.76 6.91 8.03
C SER A 664 -25.29 6.74 7.71
N SER A 665 -24.96 5.80 6.84
CA SER A 665 -23.66 5.70 6.18
C SER A 665 -23.59 6.62 4.94
N GLY A 666 -22.48 6.56 4.19
CA GLY A 666 -22.33 7.18 2.88
C GLY A 666 -21.52 8.48 2.84
N SER A 667 -21.07 9.00 3.99
CA SER A 667 -20.19 10.18 4.08
C SER A 667 -18.93 10.04 3.24
N ILE A 668 -18.23 8.90 3.33
CA ILE A 668 -17.00 8.65 2.55
C ILE A 668 -17.30 8.63 1.05
N ALA A 669 -18.35 7.95 0.61
CA ALA A 669 -18.72 7.85 -0.81
C ALA A 669 -19.02 9.23 -1.42
N LEU A 670 -19.81 10.05 -0.71
CA LEU A 670 -20.14 11.42 -1.14
C LEU A 670 -18.92 12.34 -1.13
N GLY A 671 -18.05 12.19 -0.13
CA GLY A 671 -16.85 13.01 0.01
C GLY A 671 -15.78 12.68 -1.03
N ARG A 672 -15.69 11.42 -1.46
CA ARG A 672 -14.80 11.00 -2.56
C ARG A 672 -15.12 11.74 -3.85
N GLY A 673 -16.38 11.79 -4.25
CA GLY A 673 -16.81 12.56 -5.42
C GLY A 673 -16.53 14.05 -5.25
N THR A 674 -16.77 14.59 -4.05
CA THR A 674 -16.54 16.02 -3.75
C THR A 674 -15.06 16.41 -3.78
N LEU A 675 -14.17 15.54 -3.32
CA LEU A 675 -12.73 15.79 -3.21
C LEU A 675 -11.92 15.29 -4.42
N GLY A 676 -12.56 14.66 -5.41
CA GLY A 676 -11.87 14.09 -6.57
C GLY A 676 -10.92 12.95 -6.22
N LEU A 677 -11.24 12.15 -5.19
CA LEU A 677 -10.39 11.04 -4.73
C LEU A 677 -10.53 9.81 -5.65
N PRO A 678 -9.45 9.05 -5.88
CA PRO A 678 -9.42 7.95 -6.85
C PRO A 678 -10.27 6.75 -6.41
N ASN A 679 -10.84 6.03 -7.39
CA ASN A 679 -11.56 4.76 -7.20
C ASN A 679 -10.66 3.67 -6.61
N GLY A 680 -11.19 2.93 -5.61
CA GLY A 680 -10.43 1.89 -4.87
C GLY A 680 -10.31 2.16 -3.37
N PRO A 681 -9.58 1.30 -2.63
CA PRO A 681 -9.38 1.46 -1.19
C PRO A 681 -8.60 2.74 -0.91
N LEU A 682 -9.16 3.60 -0.07
CA LEU A 682 -8.50 4.82 0.39
C LEU A 682 -7.59 4.51 1.58
N LYS A 683 -6.54 5.32 1.74
CA LYS A 683 -5.84 5.39 3.03
C LYS A 683 -6.80 5.79 4.15
N LEU A 684 -6.39 5.59 5.39
CA LEU A 684 -7.17 6.00 6.55
C LEU A 684 -7.41 7.52 6.51
N GLU A 685 -6.37 8.31 6.26
CA GLU A 685 -6.42 9.77 6.25
C GLU A 685 -7.28 10.30 5.11
N GLU A 686 -7.22 9.65 3.94
CA GLU A 686 -8.07 9.96 2.79
C GLU A 686 -9.53 9.57 3.04
N SER A 687 -9.77 8.45 3.72
CA SER A 687 -11.12 8.05 4.17
C SER A 687 -11.67 9.05 5.18
N GLN A 688 -10.85 9.53 6.10
CA GLN A 688 -11.21 10.56 7.09
C GLN A 688 -11.50 11.90 6.44
N ALA A 689 -10.68 12.31 5.46
CA ALA A 689 -10.87 13.53 4.67
C ALA A 689 -12.15 13.44 3.83
N ALA A 690 -12.37 12.30 3.15
CA ALA A 690 -13.61 12.02 2.42
C ALA A 690 -14.81 12.05 3.36
N ALA A 691 -14.77 11.36 4.49
CA ALA A 691 -15.85 11.37 5.47
C ALA A 691 -16.16 12.79 5.95
N ALA A 692 -15.14 13.59 6.27
CA ALA A 692 -15.31 14.98 6.72
C ALA A 692 -16.02 15.83 5.66
N ALA A 693 -15.59 15.76 4.39
CA ALA A 693 -16.19 16.50 3.30
C ALA A 693 -17.60 16.02 2.97
N GLY A 694 -17.80 14.71 2.85
CA GLY A 694 -19.09 14.13 2.49
C GLY A 694 -20.11 14.14 3.63
N GLN A 695 -19.69 14.25 4.89
CA GLN A 695 -20.61 14.45 6.01
C GLN A 695 -21.39 15.76 5.88
N ILE A 696 -20.78 16.82 5.34
CA ILE A 696 -21.45 18.09 5.07
C ILE A 696 -22.55 17.86 4.02
N ALA A 697 -22.23 17.18 2.93
CA ALA A 697 -23.18 16.88 1.85
C ALA A 697 -24.33 15.99 2.34
N LEU A 698 -24.02 14.96 3.14
CA LEU A 698 -25.02 14.05 3.73
C LEU A 698 -25.96 14.80 4.68
N ALA A 699 -25.42 15.63 5.58
CA ALA A 699 -26.20 16.43 6.50
C ALA A 699 -27.11 17.43 5.78
N GLN A 700 -26.61 18.09 4.74
CA GLN A 700 -27.40 19.01 3.91
C GLN A 700 -28.54 18.28 3.17
N ALA A 701 -28.29 17.07 2.69
CA ALA A 701 -29.29 16.27 2.00
C ALA A 701 -30.47 15.91 2.92
N TYR A 702 -30.19 15.34 4.10
CA TYR A 702 -31.23 15.02 5.09
C TYR A 702 -31.94 16.28 5.60
N ALA A 703 -31.20 17.35 5.91
CA ALA A 703 -31.80 18.60 6.38
C ALA A 703 -32.69 19.24 5.31
N GLY A 704 -32.29 19.19 4.04
CA GLY A 704 -33.07 19.68 2.91
C GLY A 704 -34.35 18.88 2.70
N ALA A 705 -34.25 17.55 2.67
CA ALA A 705 -35.40 16.66 2.51
C ALA A 705 -36.40 16.82 3.66
N LEU A 706 -35.94 16.74 4.92
CA LEU A 706 -36.79 16.93 6.10
C LEU A 706 -37.40 18.34 6.16
N GLY A 707 -36.62 19.36 5.76
CA GLY A 707 -37.05 20.76 5.75
C GLY A 707 -38.22 21.02 4.81
N ARG A 708 -38.30 20.34 3.66
CA ARG A 708 -39.46 20.44 2.74
C ARG A 708 -40.77 19.94 3.37
N HIS A 709 -40.67 19.05 4.35
CA HIS A 709 -41.79 18.54 5.13
C HIS A 709 -41.95 19.27 6.48
N GLY A 710 -41.30 20.42 6.67
CA GLY A 710 -41.41 21.21 7.90
C GLY A 710 -40.76 20.59 9.13
N ARG A 711 -39.91 19.56 8.95
CA ARG A 711 -39.15 18.92 10.03
C ARG A 711 -37.72 19.46 10.08
N LYS A 712 -37.13 19.49 11.28
CA LYS A 712 -35.74 19.91 11.48
C LYS A 712 -34.86 18.68 11.66
N ALA A 713 -33.65 18.73 11.11
CA ALA A 713 -32.61 17.73 11.36
C ALA A 713 -31.65 18.22 12.45
N GLY A 714 -31.13 17.30 13.27
CA GLY A 714 -30.05 17.57 14.21
C GLY A 714 -28.90 16.60 13.99
N GLN A 715 -27.75 17.09 13.51
CA GLN A 715 -26.58 16.24 13.28
C GLN A 715 -25.90 15.86 14.61
N ILE A 716 -25.57 14.58 14.76
CA ILE A 716 -24.71 14.06 15.83
C ILE A 716 -23.62 13.19 15.19
N LEU A 717 -22.39 13.31 15.66
CA LEU A 717 -21.28 12.44 15.28
C LEU A 717 -20.78 11.73 16.54
N LEU A 718 -20.67 10.39 16.48
CA LEU A 718 -20.25 9.56 17.61
C LEU A 718 -19.13 8.62 17.17
N THR A 719 -18.18 8.35 18.06
CA THR A 719 -17.24 7.24 17.92
C THR A 719 -17.72 6.04 18.75
N LEU A 720 -17.16 4.85 18.50
CA LEU A 720 -17.38 3.69 19.37
C LEU A 720 -17.07 4.03 20.84
N GLY A 721 -15.97 4.74 21.09
CA GLY A 721 -15.59 5.20 22.43
C GLY A 721 -16.65 6.08 23.11
N ASP A 722 -17.41 6.88 22.35
CA ASP A 722 -18.51 7.69 22.92
C ASP A 722 -19.71 6.82 23.36
N THR A 723 -19.83 5.60 22.82
CA THR A 723 -20.86 4.63 23.21
C THR A 723 -20.42 3.72 24.37
N GLU A 724 -19.12 3.62 24.65
CA GLU A 724 -18.55 2.74 25.69
C GLU A 724 -18.11 3.53 26.93
N GLU A 725 -17.61 4.75 26.75
CA GLU A 725 -17.26 5.63 27.85
C GLU A 725 -18.52 6.23 28.47
N ARG A 726 -18.83 5.78 29.68
CA ARG A 726 -20.05 6.12 30.43
C ARG A 726 -20.43 7.60 30.43
N ARG A 727 -19.47 8.50 30.65
CA ARG A 727 -19.73 9.95 30.70
C ARG A 727 -20.19 10.47 29.33
N ARG A 728 -19.53 10.05 28.25
CA ARG A 728 -19.86 10.44 26.88
C ARG A 728 -21.19 9.83 26.44
N TYR A 729 -21.43 8.57 26.78
CA TYR A 729 -22.69 7.88 26.55
C TYR A 729 -23.88 8.65 27.14
N LEU A 730 -23.78 9.10 28.40
CA LEU A 730 -24.86 9.85 29.06
C LEU A 730 -25.11 11.22 28.43
N ASN A 731 -24.06 11.88 27.93
CA ASN A 731 -24.16 13.17 27.24
C ASN A 731 -24.80 13.02 25.86
N ALA A 732 -24.37 12.02 25.07
CA ALA A 732 -24.96 11.71 23.77
C ALA A 732 -26.45 11.36 23.92
N ARG A 733 -26.81 10.51 24.89
CA ARG A 733 -28.21 10.18 25.21
C ARG A 733 -29.05 11.42 25.52
N ALA A 734 -28.54 12.29 26.39
CA ALA A 734 -29.26 13.51 26.78
C ALA A 734 -29.50 14.43 25.57
N THR A 735 -28.53 14.50 24.67
CA THR A 735 -28.61 15.29 23.43
C THR A 735 -29.67 14.71 22.49
N ILE A 736 -29.63 13.40 22.22
CA ILE A 736 -30.64 12.70 21.40
C ILE A 736 -32.05 12.93 21.95
N GLY A 737 -32.25 12.69 23.25
CA GLY A 737 -33.56 12.87 23.89
C GLY A 737 -34.05 14.33 23.88
N THR A 738 -33.15 15.31 23.89
CA THR A 738 -33.52 16.73 23.80
C THR A 738 -33.94 17.10 22.38
N LEU A 739 -33.22 16.62 21.35
CA LEU A 739 -33.59 16.85 19.95
C LEU A 739 -34.97 16.27 19.63
N LEU A 740 -35.25 15.04 20.08
CA LEU A 740 -36.56 14.40 19.92
C LEU A 740 -37.67 15.21 20.60
N LYS A 741 -37.46 15.66 21.85
CA LYS A 741 -38.41 16.54 22.56
C LYS A 741 -38.67 17.87 21.86
N MET A 742 -37.70 18.37 21.09
CA MET A 742 -37.83 19.59 20.29
C MET A 742 -38.48 19.34 18.92
N GLY A 743 -38.88 18.09 18.62
CA GLY A 743 -39.48 17.70 17.34
C GLY A 743 -38.48 17.67 16.17
N ALA A 744 -37.18 17.61 16.47
CA ALA A 744 -36.14 17.43 15.46
C ALA A 744 -35.81 15.94 15.30
N VAL A 745 -35.47 15.52 14.08
CA VAL A 745 -34.99 14.17 13.75
C VAL A 745 -33.47 14.14 13.90
N PRO A 746 -32.91 13.39 14.86
CA PRO A 746 -31.46 13.22 14.97
C PRO A 746 -30.91 12.45 13.77
N ILE A 747 -29.91 13.00 13.10
CA ILE A 747 -29.14 12.35 12.03
C ILE A 747 -27.78 12.00 12.63
N ILE A 748 -27.51 10.72 12.78
CA ILE A 748 -26.37 10.20 13.50
C ILE A 748 -25.46 9.48 12.50
N ASN A 749 -24.17 9.76 12.55
CA ASN A 749 -23.17 8.99 11.83
C ASN A 749 -21.93 8.79 12.71
N GLU A 750 -21.07 7.87 12.30
CA GLU A 750 -19.76 7.72 12.90
C GLU A 750 -18.94 9.00 12.71
N ASN A 751 -18.20 9.40 13.76
CA ASN A 751 -17.24 10.49 13.67
C ASN A 751 -15.93 9.99 13.05
N ASP A 752 -15.99 9.63 11.78
CA ASP A 752 -14.88 9.08 11.01
C ASP A 752 -13.65 10.00 11.11
N SER A 753 -13.80 11.33 11.15
CA SER A 753 -12.67 12.26 11.21
C SER A 753 -11.75 12.10 12.42
N VAL A 754 -12.22 11.45 13.50
CA VAL A 754 -11.44 11.21 14.73
C VAL A 754 -11.42 9.74 15.16
N ALA A 755 -12.14 8.87 14.46
CA ALA A 755 -12.12 7.43 14.66
C ALA A 755 -10.92 6.81 13.92
N THR A 756 -10.22 5.85 14.54
CA THR A 756 -9.01 5.25 13.96
C THR A 756 -9.13 3.74 13.70
N SER A 757 -10.06 3.07 14.39
CA SER A 757 -10.25 1.61 14.36
C SER A 757 -11.44 1.20 13.48
N GLU A 758 -12.49 2.03 13.43
CA GLU A 758 -13.80 1.67 12.91
C GLU A 758 -13.98 1.97 11.41
N ILE A 759 -13.24 2.95 10.88
CA ILE A 759 -13.25 3.30 9.44
C ILE A 759 -12.83 2.11 8.56
N ARG A 760 -12.03 1.19 9.11
CA ARG A 760 -11.62 -0.05 8.43
C ARG A 760 -12.76 -1.07 8.31
N TYR A 761 -13.76 -1.02 9.20
CA TYR A 761 -14.84 -2.01 9.27
C TYR A 761 -16.20 -1.47 8.82
N GLY A 762 -16.41 -0.14 8.82
CA GLY A 762 -17.60 0.51 8.24
C GLY A 762 -18.93 0.03 8.84
N ASP A 763 -18.96 -0.34 10.11
CA ASP A 763 -20.09 -1.08 10.70
C ASP A 763 -21.11 -0.16 11.39
N ASN A 764 -21.83 0.61 10.57
CA ASN A 764 -22.96 1.39 11.05
C ASN A 764 -24.14 0.51 11.55
N ASP A 765 -24.14 -0.81 11.29
CA ASP A 765 -25.15 -1.74 11.84
C ASP A 765 -24.99 -1.81 13.38
N ARG A 766 -23.76 -2.01 13.85
CA ARG A 766 -23.45 -2.02 15.31
C ARG A 766 -23.63 -0.64 15.94
N LEU A 767 -23.22 0.43 15.25
CA LEU A 767 -23.47 1.79 15.73
C LEU A 767 -24.97 2.03 15.91
N ALA A 768 -25.80 1.62 14.94
CA ALA A 768 -27.25 1.75 15.01
C ALA A 768 -27.84 0.99 16.20
N ALA A 769 -27.39 -0.24 16.48
CA ALA A 769 -27.83 -0.99 17.66
C ALA A 769 -27.43 -0.34 18.99
N ARG A 770 -26.23 0.25 19.07
CA ARG A 770 -25.77 0.97 20.27
C ARG A 770 -26.51 2.29 20.46
N VAL A 771 -26.78 3.01 19.39
CA VAL A 771 -27.60 4.24 19.39
C VAL A 771 -29.03 3.90 19.80
N ALA A 772 -29.62 2.82 19.27
CA ALA A 772 -30.95 2.36 19.66
C ALA A 772 -31.01 2.02 21.16
N THR A 773 -29.99 1.33 21.68
CA THR A 773 -29.83 1.07 23.12
C THR A 773 -29.73 2.38 23.93
N MET A 774 -28.94 3.35 23.45
CA MET A 774 -28.74 4.65 24.08
C MET A 774 -30.04 5.47 24.13
N ALA A 775 -30.79 5.49 23.03
CA ALA A 775 -32.08 6.15 22.92
C ALA A 775 -33.21 5.38 23.61
N SER A 776 -32.97 4.13 24.05
CA SER A 776 -33.99 3.23 24.57
C SER A 776 -35.13 3.00 23.56
N ALA A 777 -34.76 2.81 22.29
CA ALA A 777 -35.69 2.63 21.18
C ALA A 777 -36.44 1.30 21.29
N ASP A 778 -37.71 1.29 20.88
CA ASP A 778 -38.53 0.07 20.84
C ASP A 778 -38.17 -0.84 19.64
N CYS A 779 -37.77 -0.23 18.53
CA CYS A 779 -37.47 -0.93 17.28
C CYS A 779 -36.25 -0.34 16.56
N LEU A 780 -35.40 -1.21 16.01
CA LEU A 780 -34.33 -0.90 15.07
C LEU A 780 -34.64 -1.51 13.71
N VAL A 781 -34.67 -0.67 12.67
CA VAL A 781 -34.85 -1.11 11.28
C VAL A 781 -33.52 -0.98 10.53
N LEU A 782 -32.98 -2.09 10.06
CA LEU A 782 -31.78 -2.12 9.20
C LEU A 782 -32.22 -2.25 7.73
N LEU A 783 -32.07 -1.17 6.98
CA LEU A 783 -32.29 -1.13 5.54
C LEU A 783 -31.05 -1.67 4.81
N SER A 784 -31.21 -2.73 4.03
CA SER A 784 -30.11 -3.52 3.48
C SER A 784 -30.30 -3.82 1.98
N ASP A 785 -29.22 -4.21 1.29
CA ASP A 785 -29.30 -4.70 -0.09
C ASP A 785 -29.94 -6.10 -0.20
N ILE A 786 -30.04 -6.82 0.92
CA ILE A 786 -30.77 -8.08 1.05
C ILE A 786 -32.07 -7.87 1.82
N ASP A 787 -33.10 -8.65 1.50
CA ASP A 787 -34.45 -8.54 2.09
C ASP A 787 -34.61 -9.28 3.43
N GLY A 788 -33.58 -10.00 3.90
CA GLY A 788 -33.52 -10.60 5.22
C GLY A 788 -32.44 -11.70 5.33
N LEU A 789 -32.54 -12.54 6.35
CA LEU A 789 -31.69 -13.69 6.62
C LEU A 789 -32.22 -14.94 5.91
N TYR A 790 -31.31 -15.76 5.40
CA TYR A 790 -31.59 -17.04 4.77
C TYR A 790 -30.78 -18.14 5.46
N THR A 791 -31.20 -19.40 5.31
CA THR A 791 -30.46 -20.57 5.83
C THR A 791 -29.07 -20.76 5.20
N ALA A 792 -28.85 -20.18 4.01
CA ALA A 792 -27.56 -20.06 3.32
C ALA A 792 -27.60 -18.85 2.38
N PRO A 793 -26.46 -18.35 1.87
CA PRO A 793 -26.47 -17.26 0.89
C PRO A 793 -27.27 -17.65 -0.37
N PRO A 794 -28.38 -16.95 -0.70
CA PRO A 794 -29.30 -17.36 -1.76
C PRO A 794 -28.68 -17.30 -3.16
N ALA A 795 -27.59 -16.55 -3.33
CA ALA A 795 -26.82 -16.53 -4.58
C ALA A 795 -25.94 -17.78 -4.77
N GLN A 796 -25.62 -18.50 -3.69
CA GLN A 796 -24.74 -19.68 -3.71
C GLN A 796 -25.53 -20.98 -3.52
N ASN A 797 -26.71 -20.92 -2.91
CA ASN A 797 -27.56 -22.07 -2.67
C ASN A 797 -29.01 -21.76 -3.11
N PRO A 798 -29.47 -22.33 -4.24
CA PRO A 798 -30.84 -22.18 -4.72
C PRO A 798 -31.91 -22.69 -3.75
N ASP A 799 -31.55 -23.62 -2.86
CA ASP A 799 -32.44 -24.19 -1.83
C ASP A 799 -32.44 -23.37 -0.53
N ALA A 800 -31.80 -22.19 -0.51
CA ALA A 800 -31.78 -21.32 0.66
C ALA A 800 -33.20 -20.85 1.05
N VAL A 801 -33.58 -21.11 2.30
CA VAL A 801 -34.90 -20.78 2.83
C VAL A 801 -34.83 -19.45 3.58
N PHE A 802 -35.76 -18.55 3.27
CA PHE A 802 -35.90 -17.27 3.96
C PHE A 802 -36.40 -17.47 5.40
N LEU A 803 -35.78 -16.76 6.36
CA LEU A 803 -36.16 -16.80 7.76
C LEU A 803 -36.93 -15.53 8.13
N PRO A 804 -38.26 -15.59 8.31
CA PRO A 804 -39.07 -14.41 8.63
C PRO A 804 -38.90 -13.92 10.07
N GLU A 805 -38.51 -14.82 10.99
CA GLU A 805 -38.33 -14.50 12.40
C GLU A 805 -37.18 -15.32 13.00
N VAL A 806 -36.38 -14.66 13.84
CA VAL A 806 -35.30 -15.24 14.65
C VAL A 806 -35.54 -14.85 16.10
N SER A 807 -36.25 -15.72 16.83
CA SER A 807 -36.61 -15.50 18.24
C SER A 807 -35.40 -15.46 19.19
N ARG A 808 -34.32 -16.17 18.84
CA ARG A 808 -33.06 -16.14 19.56
C ARG A 808 -31.90 -16.34 18.59
N ILE A 809 -30.87 -15.53 18.74
CA ILE A 809 -29.62 -15.68 18.00
C ILE A 809 -28.82 -16.83 18.65
N THR A 810 -28.76 -17.95 17.96
CA THR A 810 -27.98 -19.15 18.34
C THR A 810 -26.70 -19.24 17.51
N ALA A 811 -25.79 -20.15 17.87
CA ALA A 811 -24.60 -20.42 17.06
C ALA A 811 -24.94 -20.83 15.63
N GLU A 812 -26.05 -21.55 15.41
CA GLU A 812 -26.54 -21.92 14.08
C GLU A 812 -26.95 -20.68 13.25
N ILE A 813 -27.65 -19.70 13.87
CA ILE A 813 -28.00 -18.44 13.19
C ILE A 813 -26.74 -17.62 12.85
N GLU A 814 -25.73 -17.65 13.72
CA GLU A 814 -24.44 -17.00 13.47
C GLU A 814 -23.68 -17.68 12.32
N GLU A 815 -23.77 -19.00 12.21
CA GLU A 815 -23.17 -19.79 11.13
C GLU A 815 -23.89 -19.57 9.80
N MET A 816 -25.22 -19.44 9.80
CA MET A 816 -26.04 -19.10 8.61
C MET A 816 -25.66 -17.74 8.01
N ALA A 817 -25.11 -16.82 8.83
CA ALA A 817 -24.59 -15.54 8.35
C ALA A 817 -23.23 -15.66 7.60
N GLY A 818 -22.63 -16.86 7.55
CA GLY A 818 -21.43 -17.23 6.82
C GLY A 818 -20.10 -16.96 7.55
N SER A 819 -19.05 -17.70 7.20
CA SER A 819 -17.66 -17.23 7.36
C SER A 819 -17.38 -16.15 6.32
N ALA A 820 -16.62 -15.11 6.68
CA ALA A 820 -16.53 -13.84 5.95
C ALA A 820 -16.19 -14.01 4.44
N GLY A 821 -17.22 -14.08 3.60
CA GLY A 821 -17.12 -14.05 2.15
C GLY A 821 -16.99 -12.61 1.66
N SER A 822 -15.93 -12.35 0.89
CA SER A 822 -15.57 -11.10 0.19
C SER A 822 -15.30 -9.86 1.07
N GLU A 823 -14.03 -9.42 1.05
CA GLU A 823 -13.49 -8.17 1.64
C GLU A 823 -14.11 -6.86 1.11
N LEU A 824 -15.10 -6.91 0.21
CA LEU A 824 -15.64 -5.74 -0.49
C LEU A 824 -17.04 -5.30 -0.04
N SER A 825 -17.74 -6.06 0.80
CA SER A 825 -18.98 -5.59 1.42
C SER A 825 -18.69 -5.11 2.85
N ARG A 826 -18.59 -3.79 3.05
CA ARG A 826 -18.33 -3.14 4.35
C ARG A 826 -19.52 -3.27 5.35
N GLY A 827 -20.38 -4.28 5.22
CA GLY A 827 -21.60 -4.48 6.01
C GLY A 827 -22.31 -5.80 5.71
N GLY A 828 -21.66 -6.93 5.98
CA GLY A 828 -22.16 -8.27 5.72
C GLY A 828 -23.36 -8.70 6.58
N MET A 829 -23.79 -9.96 6.45
CA MET A 829 -24.89 -10.50 7.27
C MET A 829 -24.46 -10.66 8.74
N LYS A 830 -23.18 -11.01 8.98
CA LYS A 830 -22.63 -11.16 10.33
C LYS A 830 -22.74 -9.90 11.20
N THR A 831 -22.44 -8.72 10.65
CA THR A 831 -22.56 -7.46 11.39
C THR A 831 -24.00 -7.13 11.76
N LYS A 832 -24.95 -7.52 10.91
CA LYS A 832 -26.39 -7.40 11.17
C LYS A 832 -26.86 -8.34 12.27
N ILE A 833 -26.35 -9.58 12.32
CA ILE A 833 -26.61 -10.50 13.43
C ILE A 833 -26.01 -9.98 14.74
N ASP A 834 -24.80 -9.42 14.71
CA ASP A 834 -24.19 -8.80 15.89
C ASP A 834 -24.99 -7.59 16.40
N ALA A 835 -25.47 -6.74 15.48
CA ALA A 835 -26.39 -5.65 15.80
C ALA A 835 -27.69 -6.17 16.44
N GLY A 836 -28.24 -7.26 15.91
CA GLY A 836 -29.41 -7.95 16.48
C GLY A 836 -29.19 -8.42 17.90
N ARG A 837 -28.00 -8.96 18.20
CA ARG A 837 -27.63 -9.39 19.56
C ARG A 837 -27.61 -8.21 20.53
N ILE A 838 -27.01 -7.09 20.13
CA ILE A 838 -26.94 -5.87 20.94
C ILE A 838 -28.35 -5.30 21.18
N ALA A 839 -29.14 -5.14 20.12
CA ALA A 839 -30.48 -4.55 20.19
C ALA A 839 -31.42 -5.40 21.06
N THR A 840 -31.52 -6.70 20.80
CA THR A 840 -32.44 -7.59 21.52
C THR A 840 -32.07 -7.73 23.00
N ALA A 841 -30.78 -7.73 23.34
CA ALA A 841 -30.32 -7.73 24.72
C ALA A 841 -30.69 -6.43 25.47
N ALA A 842 -30.74 -5.31 24.76
CA ALA A 842 -31.16 -4.02 25.30
C ALA A 842 -32.69 -3.85 25.38
N GLY A 843 -33.47 -4.85 24.94
CA GLY A 843 -34.93 -4.78 24.90
C GLY A 843 -35.48 -4.12 23.63
N THR A 844 -34.63 -3.86 22.62
CA THR A 844 -35.02 -3.28 21.33
C THR A 844 -35.25 -4.40 20.32
N SER A 845 -36.43 -4.46 19.71
CA SER A 845 -36.67 -5.41 18.61
C SER A 845 -35.96 -4.95 17.34
N MET A 846 -35.44 -5.86 16.52
CA MET A 846 -34.74 -5.48 15.28
C MET A 846 -35.39 -6.14 14.07
N VAL A 847 -35.35 -5.48 12.91
CA VAL A 847 -35.71 -6.07 11.62
C VAL A 847 -34.67 -5.77 10.56
N ILE A 848 -34.33 -6.77 9.74
CA ILE A 848 -33.54 -6.61 8.51
C ILE A 848 -34.52 -6.67 7.34
N THR A 849 -34.52 -5.65 6.49
CA THR A 849 -35.39 -5.58 5.31
C THR A 849 -34.69 -4.86 4.15
N SER A 850 -35.26 -4.95 2.95
CA SER A 850 -34.67 -4.32 1.77
C SER A 850 -34.79 -2.79 1.81
N GLY A 851 -33.67 -2.12 1.60
CA GLY A 851 -33.61 -0.67 1.38
C GLY A 851 -33.65 -0.27 -0.09
N LYS A 852 -33.75 -1.20 -1.05
CA LYS A 852 -33.60 -0.90 -2.49
C LYS A 852 -34.81 -0.19 -3.09
N GLU A 853 -36.00 -0.47 -2.58
CA GLU A 853 -37.25 0.10 -3.08
C GLU A 853 -37.49 1.52 -2.55
N LEU A 854 -38.30 2.29 -3.28
CA LEU A 854 -38.86 3.54 -2.78
C LEU A 854 -39.87 3.24 -1.67
N HIS A 855 -39.97 4.13 -0.69
CA HIS A 855 -40.83 3.97 0.49
C HIS A 855 -40.58 2.68 1.29
N PRO A 856 -39.33 2.38 1.69
CA PRO A 856 -38.97 1.10 2.27
C PRO A 856 -39.68 0.82 3.63
N LEU A 857 -40.01 1.83 4.43
CA LEU A 857 -40.68 1.62 5.72
C LEU A 857 -42.18 1.36 5.53
N SER A 858 -42.80 2.04 4.57
CA SER A 858 -44.19 1.76 4.20
C SER A 858 -44.29 0.36 3.57
N ARG A 859 -43.35 -0.04 2.72
CA ARG A 859 -43.26 -1.40 2.16
C ARG A 859 -43.12 -2.49 3.20
N LEU A 860 -42.28 -2.27 4.22
CA LEU A 860 -42.16 -3.21 5.34
C LEU A 860 -43.51 -3.39 6.06
N THR A 861 -44.26 -2.30 6.26
CA THR A 861 -45.57 -2.32 6.92
C THR A 861 -46.62 -3.06 6.07
N GLU A 862 -46.60 -2.86 4.74
CA GLU A 862 -47.55 -3.47 3.79
C GLU A 862 -47.28 -4.95 3.54
N SER A 863 -46.01 -5.30 3.28
CA SER A 863 -45.62 -6.65 2.85
C SER A 863 -45.25 -7.57 4.00
N GLY A 864 -44.83 -7.02 5.14
CA GLY A 864 -44.22 -7.77 6.23
C GLY A 864 -42.90 -8.45 5.86
N ARG A 865 -42.32 -8.15 4.68
CA ARG A 865 -41.13 -8.84 4.17
C ARG A 865 -39.88 -8.31 4.88
N GLY A 866 -39.38 -9.10 5.83
CA GLY A 866 -38.15 -8.86 6.57
C GLY A 866 -37.91 -9.97 7.58
N THR A 867 -36.68 -10.07 8.09
CA THR A 867 -36.36 -10.98 9.21
C THR A 867 -36.46 -10.22 10.51
N TRP A 868 -37.40 -10.62 11.37
CA TRP A 868 -37.63 -10.01 12.68
C TRP A 868 -36.84 -10.71 13.79
N PHE A 869 -36.25 -9.91 14.68
CA PHE A 869 -35.54 -10.33 15.88
C PHE A 869 -36.27 -9.71 17.08
N PRO A 870 -37.28 -10.39 17.63
CA PRO A 870 -38.09 -9.85 18.73
C PRO A 870 -37.26 -9.77 20.02
N ALA A 871 -37.39 -8.66 20.75
CA ALA A 871 -36.80 -8.54 22.08
C ALA A 871 -37.64 -9.29 23.13
N LEU A 872 -36.98 -9.97 24.06
CA LEU A 872 -37.64 -10.73 25.14
C LEU A 872 -38.10 -9.84 26.31
N ALA A 873 -37.69 -8.56 26.32
CA ALA A 873 -37.99 -7.59 27.35
C ALA A 873 -38.19 -6.21 26.71
N THR A 874 -38.88 -5.31 27.38
CA THR A 874 -38.95 -3.90 26.97
C THR A 874 -37.62 -3.19 27.26
N PRO A 875 -37.27 -2.10 26.55
CA PRO A 875 -36.06 -1.33 26.84
C PRO A 875 -35.99 -0.85 28.30
N ALA A 876 -37.14 -0.44 28.84
CA ALA A 876 -37.26 0.01 30.23
C ALA A 876 -36.95 -1.12 31.24
N SER A 877 -37.47 -2.33 31.02
CA SER A 877 -37.19 -3.48 31.90
C SER A 877 -35.76 -3.98 31.78
N ALA A 878 -35.19 -4.03 30.57
CA ALA A 878 -33.81 -4.44 30.33
C ALA A 878 -32.82 -3.48 31.01
N ARG A 879 -33.09 -2.16 30.91
CA ARG A 879 -32.31 -1.12 31.57
C ARG A 879 -32.33 -1.24 33.10
N LYS A 880 -33.51 -1.50 33.67
CA LYS A 880 -33.64 -1.70 35.14
C LYS A 880 -32.92 -2.95 35.61
N ALA A 881 -32.99 -4.05 34.86
CA ALA A 881 -32.24 -5.27 35.16
C ALA A 881 -30.71 -5.03 35.13
N TRP A 882 -30.24 -4.21 34.18
CA TRP A 882 -28.83 -3.83 34.07
C TRP A 882 -28.34 -2.99 35.27
N ILE A 883 -29.09 -1.95 35.65
CA ILE A 883 -28.78 -1.10 36.82
C ILE A 883 -28.84 -1.90 38.13
N GLY A 884 -29.80 -2.83 38.25
CA GLY A 884 -30.00 -3.63 39.46
C GLY A 884 -28.96 -4.73 39.69
N GLY A 885 -28.44 -5.37 38.63
CA GLY A 885 -27.67 -6.62 38.75
C GLY A 885 -26.18 -6.58 38.38
N HIS A 886 -25.74 -5.66 37.50
CA HIS A 886 -24.43 -5.78 36.84
C HIS A 886 -23.46 -4.60 37.07
N LEU A 887 -23.86 -3.62 37.89
CA LEU A 887 -23.02 -2.45 38.19
C LEU A 887 -22.34 -2.56 39.55
N GLU A 888 -21.01 -2.51 39.53
CA GLU A 888 -20.22 -2.24 40.73
C GLU A 888 -20.55 -0.84 41.26
N THR A 889 -20.97 -0.80 42.51
CA THR A 889 -21.33 0.45 43.19
C THR A 889 -20.09 1.11 43.76
N ARG A 890 -19.95 2.44 43.55
CA ARG A 890 -18.75 3.19 43.95
C ARG A 890 -18.94 4.14 45.13
N GLY A 891 -20.14 4.13 45.71
CA GLY A 891 -20.45 4.86 46.94
C GLY A 891 -21.90 4.74 47.34
N ASP A 892 -22.26 5.46 48.40
CA ASP A 892 -23.56 5.37 49.06
C ASP A 892 -24.16 6.78 49.22
N VAL A 893 -25.48 6.85 49.06
CA VAL A 893 -26.26 8.06 49.27
C VAL A 893 -27.35 7.75 50.30
N THR A 894 -27.24 8.35 51.47
CA THR A 894 -28.21 8.19 52.57
C THR A 894 -29.32 9.22 52.42
N LEU A 895 -30.57 8.76 52.45
CA LEU A 895 -31.75 9.55 52.16
C LEU A 895 -32.60 9.80 53.40
N ASP A 896 -33.38 10.89 53.40
CA ASP A 896 -34.42 11.09 54.40
C ASP A 896 -35.71 10.28 54.11
N GLU A 897 -36.59 10.13 55.10
CA GLU A 897 -37.85 9.40 54.95
C GLU A 897 -38.82 10.05 53.96
N GLY A 898 -38.68 11.34 53.66
CA GLY A 898 -39.42 12.03 52.61
C GLY A 898 -39.02 11.57 51.21
N ALA A 899 -37.72 11.53 50.94
CA ALA A 899 -37.13 11.07 49.69
C ALA A 899 -37.41 9.58 49.45
N VAL A 900 -37.29 8.75 50.49
CA VAL A 900 -37.62 7.32 50.44
C VAL A 900 -39.08 7.11 50.01
N ARG A 901 -40.03 7.88 50.55
CA ARG A 901 -41.45 7.82 50.12
C ARG A 901 -41.67 8.33 48.70
N ALA A 902 -40.99 9.42 48.31
CA ALA A 902 -41.11 9.97 46.97
C ALA A 902 -40.62 8.98 45.90
N MET A 903 -39.51 8.30 46.15
CA MET A 903 -38.97 7.28 45.23
C MET A 903 -39.88 6.04 45.14
N LYS A 904 -40.49 5.60 46.24
CA LYS A 904 -41.52 4.53 46.19
C LYS A 904 -42.70 4.89 45.27
N SER A 905 -43.02 6.17 45.12
CA SER A 905 -44.04 6.66 44.19
C SER A 905 -43.56 6.89 42.75
N GLY A 906 -42.33 6.46 42.41
CA GLY A 906 -41.77 6.57 41.06
C GLY A 906 -41.18 7.94 40.70
N LYS A 907 -40.90 8.79 41.70
CA LYS A 907 -40.25 10.10 41.48
C LYS A 907 -38.72 10.01 41.52
N SER A 908 -38.08 10.97 40.86
CA SER A 908 -36.62 11.16 40.88
C SER A 908 -36.12 11.56 42.28
N LEU A 909 -34.84 11.30 42.56
CA LEU A 909 -34.17 11.77 43.78
C LEU A 909 -33.68 13.21 43.59
N LEU A 910 -34.15 14.13 44.42
CA LEU A 910 -33.68 15.52 44.48
C LEU A 910 -32.59 15.68 45.55
N PRO A 911 -31.64 16.62 45.39
CA PRO A 911 -30.61 16.89 46.41
C PRO A 911 -31.17 17.21 47.80
N ALA A 912 -32.34 17.87 47.86
CA ALA A 912 -33.02 18.24 49.09
C ALA A 912 -33.34 17.04 50.01
N GLY A 913 -33.48 15.84 49.42
CA GLY A 913 -33.81 14.61 50.15
C GLY A 913 -32.61 13.76 50.57
N VAL A 914 -31.40 14.28 50.40
CA VAL A 914 -30.13 13.58 50.66
C VAL A 914 -29.53 14.06 51.97
N ILE A 915 -29.28 13.12 52.89
CA ILE A 915 -28.68 13.38 54.21
C ILE A 915 -27.15 13.37 54.12
N SER A 916 -26.58 12.35 53.46
CA SER A 916 -25.13 12.20 53.34
C SER A 916 -24.72 11.43 52.10
N VAL A 917 -23.50 11.71 51.64
CA VAL A 917 -22.89 11.13 50.44
C VAL A 917 -21.48 10.62 50.76
N SER A 918 -21.24 9.32 50.60
CA SER A 918 -19.98 8.63 50.88
C SER A 918 -19.46 7.81 49.71
N GLY A 919 -18.16 7.50 49.70
CA GLY A 919 -17.49 6.75 48.63
C GLY A 919 -16.63 7.61 47.70
N THR A 920 -16.25 7.03 46.57
CA THR A 920 -15.40 7.64 45.54
C THR A 920 -16.01 7.37 44.17
N PHE A 921 -16.87 8.27 43.72
CA PHE A 921 -17.62 8.12 42.49
C PHE A 921 -17.63 9.43 41.69
N SER A 922 -17.85 9.29 40.39
CA SER A 922 -18.04 10.40 39.47
C SER A 922 -19.47 10.40 38.92
N ARG A 923 -19.87 11.51 38.31
CA ARG A 923 -21.15 11.62 37.61
C ARG A 923 -21.33 10.45 36.65
N GLY A 924 -22.45 9.79 36.80
CA GLY A 924 -22.88 8.63 36.03
C GLY A 924 -22.76 7.33 36.81
N ASP A 925 -21.87 7.24 37.81
CA ASP A 925 -21.60 6.01 38.58
C ASP A 925 -22.82 5.47 39.32
N ALA A 926 -22.84 4.15 39.54
CA ALA A 926 -23.86 3.54 40.38
C ALA A 926 -23.52 3.76 41.84
N VAL A 927 -24.51 4.25 42.57
CA VAL A 927 -24.46 4.41 44.03
C VAL A 927 -25.55 3.59 44.69
N VAL A 928 -25.26 3.10 45.88
CA VAL A 928 -26.26 2.44 46.74
C VAL A 928 -27.11 3.52 47.40
N LEU A 929 -28.42 3.31 47.42
CA LEU A 929 -29.34 4.17 48.14
C LEU A 929 -29.62 3.53 49.50
N LEU A 930 -29.38 4.31 50.55
CA LEU A 930 -29.54 3.88 51.94
C LEU A 930 -30.64 4.68 52.63
N ARG A 931 -31.37 4.02 53.51
CA ARG A 931 -32.25 4.67 54.50
C ARG A 931 -31.45 5.31 55.63
N PRO A 932 -32.09 6.16 56.47
CA PRO A 932 -31.47 6.65 57.69
C PRO A 932 -31.03 5.53 58.66
N ASP A 933 -31.66 4.36 58.60
CA ASP A 933 -31.33 3.18 59.41
C ASP A 933 -30.19 2.31 58.81
N GLY A 934 -29.60 2.75 57.69
CA GLY A 934 -28.49 2.08 57.01
C GLY A 934 -28.89 0.91 56.10
N ARG A 935 -30.19 0.62 55.94
CA ARG A 935 -30.64 -0.43 55.02
C ARG A 935 -30.64 0.04 53.57
N THR A 936 -30.20 -0.83 52.66
CA THR A 936 -30.28 -0.63 51.21
C THR A 936 -31.73 -0.64 50.74
N ILE A 937 -32.06 0.27 49.84
CA ILE A 937 -33.39 0.37 49.21
C ILE A 937 -33.35 0.26 47.70
N GLY A 938 -32.17 0.41 47.10
CA GLY A 938 -32.01 0.44 45.67
C GLY A 938 -30.64 0.92 45.24
N ARG A 939 -30.48 1.04 43.93
CA ARG A 939 -29.29 1.57 43.27
C ARG A 939 -29.71 2.59 42.22
N GLY A 940 -28.86 3.56 41.94
CA GLY A 940 -29.12 4.53 40.88
C GLY A 940 -27.88 5.20 40.34
N LEU A 941 -28.00 5.85 39.19
CA LEU A 941 -26.90 6.56 38.54
C LEU A 941 -26.88 8.03 38.95
N ILE A 942 -25.80 8.47 39.57
CA ILE A 942 -25.69 9.82 40.13
C ILE A 942 -25.41 10.88 39.04
N ALA A 943 -26.06 12.03 39.14
CA ALA A 943 -25.94 13.12 38.15
C ALA A 943 -24.78 14.09 38.42
N TYR A 944 -24.02 13.87 39.50
CA TYR A 944 -22.98 14.77 40.03
C TYR A 944 -21.74 14.02 40.48
N ASP A 945 -20.57 14.67 40.42
CA ASP A 945 -19.35 14.13 41.03
C ASP A 945 -19.47 14.13 42.56
N VAL A 946 -18.70 13.27 43.26
CA VAL A 946 -18.83 13.10 44.72
C VAL A 946 -18.71 14.41 45.51
N ASP A 947 -17.82 15.31 45.11
CA ASP A 947 -17.62 16.58 45.82
C ASP A 947 -18.78 17.55 45.58
N GLU A 948 -19.30 17.62 44.35
CA GLU A 948 -20.48 18.42 44.03
C GLU A 948 -21.73 17.86 44.72
N ALA A 949 -21.92 16.55 44.69
CA ALA A 949 -23.03 15.86 45.33
C ALA A 949 -23.06 16.11 46.85
N ARG A 950 -21.89 16.19 47.50
CA ARG A 950 -21.75 16.58 48.91
C ARG A 950 -22.14 18.03 49.15
N LEU A 951 -21.74 18.94 48.27
CA LEU A 951 -22.04 20.38 48.40
C LEU A 951 -23.55 20.67 48.27
N ILE A 952 -24.24 19.96 47.37
CA ILE A 952 -25.67 20.17 47.11
C ILE A 952 -26.59 19.26 47.95
N ALA A 953 -26.05 18.33 48.73
CA ALA A 953 -26.84 17.49 49.63
C ALA A 953 -27.66 18.35 50.61
N GLY A 954 -28.97 18.08 50.71
CA GLY A 954 -29.91 18.84 51.52
C GLY A 954 -30.31 20.21 50.95
N ARG A 955 -29.87 20.58 49.73
CA ARG A 955 -30.16 21.89 49.12
C ARG A 955 -31.31 21.84 48.13
N ASN A 956 -31.96 22.98 47.92
CA ASN A 956 -33.01 23.10 46.92
C ASN A 956 -32.40 23.14 45.50
N SER A 957 -33.06 22.53 44.51
CA SER A 957 -32.57 22.47 43.14
C SER A 957 -32.29 23.86 42.51
N ARG A 958 -32.96 24.93 43.00
CA ARG A 958 -32.71 26.31 42.55
C ARG A 958 -31.38 26.89 43.04
N GLU A 959 -30.78 26.29 44.08
CA GLU A 959 -29.52 26.76 44.65
C GLU A 959 -28.29 26.11 43.99
N ILE A 960 -28.51 25.08 43.16
CA ILE A 960 -27.43 24.29 42.54
C ILE A 960 -26.47 25.19 41.77
N GLU A 961 -26.97 26.03 40.87
CA GLU A 961 -26.13 26.90 40.02
C GLU A 961 -25.24 27.83 40.84
N ALA A 962 -25.76 28.38 41.94
CA ALA A 962 -24.99 29.23 42.84
C ALA A 962 -23.91 28.45 43.62
N ILE A 963 -24.11 27.16 43.88
CA ILE A 963 -23.22 26.31 44.67
C ILE A 963 -22.12 25.68 43.80
N VAL A 964 -22.48 25.13 42.64
CA VAL A 964 -21.53 24.43 41.75
C VAL A 964 -20.96 25.32 40.64
N GLY A 965 -21.52 26.52 40.45
CA GLY A 965 -21.02 27.53 39.50
C GLY A 965 -21.48 27.35 38.05
N TYR A 966 -22.42 26.43 37.77
CA TYR A 966 -23.04 26.22 36.47
C TYR A 966 -24.47 25.67 36.60
N PRO A 967 -25.35 25.88 35.62
CA PRO A 967 -26.71 25.33 35.65
C PRO A 967 -26.69 23.79 35.57
N GLY A 968 -26.80 23.13 36.73
CA GLY A 968 -26.85 21.67 36.89
C GLY A 968 -28.27 21.08 36.74
N ARG A 969 -28.37 19.74 36.71
CA ARG A 969 -29.67 19.02 36.69
C ARG A 969 -30.45 19.22 37.98
N ALA A 970 -31.77 19.36 37.91
CA ALA A 970 -32.57 19.51 39.12
C ALA A 970 -32.51 18.27 40.02
N GLU A 971 -32.43 17.08 39.43
CA GLU A 971 -32.35 15.78 40.08
C GLU A 971 -30.91 15.33 40.34
N MET A 972 -30.66 14.74 41.51
CA MET A 972 -29.41 14.05 41.82
C MET A 972 -29.38 12.64 41.21
N ILE A 973 -30.52 11.94 41.16
CA ILE A 973 -30.71 10.69 40.39
C ILE A 973 -32.07 10.75 39.70
N HIS A 974 -32.11 10.57 38.38
CA HIS A 974 -33.35 10.57 37.63
C HIS A 974 -34.11 9.25 37.82
N ARG A 975 -35.47 9.28 37.81
CA ARG A 975 -36.32 8.09 38.00
C ARG A 975 -36.04 6.94 37.01
N ASP A 976 -35.58 7.26 35.80
CA ASP A 976 -35.27 6.26 34.75
C ASP A 976 -33.86 5.65 34.91
N ASP A 977 -33.06 6.22 35.81
CA ASP A 977 -31.72 5.78 36.17
C ASP A 977 -31.69 5.26 37.62
N LEU A 978 -32.85 4.83 38.13
CA LEU A 978 -33.10 4.38 39.50
C LEU A 978 -33.78 3.01 39.50
N VAL A 979 -33.32 2.10 40.36
CA VAL A 979 -33.93 0.79 40.61
C VAL A 979 -34.05 0.57 42.11
N LEU A 980 -35.25 0.24 42.57
CA LEU A 980 -35.51 -0.13 43.96
C LEU A 980 -35.49 -1.65 44.10
N GLU A 981 -35.00 -2.17 45.22
CA GLU A 981 -34.96 -3.62 45.46
C GLU A 981 -36.37 -4.17 45.72
N ASP A 982 -36.68 -5.36 45.17
CA ASP A 982 -37.99 -6.00 45.30
C ASP A 982 -38.38 -6.26 46.77
N ALA A 983 -37.40 -6.59 47.63
CA ALA A 983 -37.59 -6.75 49.07
C ALA A 983 -38.08 -5.44 49.74
N PHE A 984 -37.66 -4.28 49.23
CA PHE A 984 -38.04 -2.97 49.74
C PHE A 984 -39.41 -2.50 49.21
N LEU A 985 -39.79 -2.92 48.01
CA LEU A 985 -41.09 -2.63 47.40
C LEU A 985 -42.22 -3.51 47.98
N ASN A 986 -41.95 -4.79 48.25
CA ASN A 986 -42.96 -5.77 48.68
C ASN A 986 -43.18 -5.87 50.19
N GLY A 987 -42.41 -5.13 51.01
CA GLY A 987 -42.70 -4.98 52.44
C GLY A 987 -42.54 -6.26 53.28
N THR A 988 -41.71 -7.20 52.88
CA THR A 988 -41.41 -8.43 53.64
C THR A 988 -40.12 -8.27 54.46
N ARG A 989 -40.18 -8.78 55.70
CA ARG A 989 -39.21 -8.63 56.80
C ARG A 989 -37.76 -8.96 56.47
#